data_AF-A0A182N8E0-F1
#
_entry.id   AF-A0A182N8E0-F1
#
_cell.length_a   1.000
_cell.length_b   1.000
_cell.length_c   1.000
_cell.angle_alpha   90.00
_cell.angle_beta   90.00
_cell.angle_gamma   90.00
#
_symmetry.space_group_name_H-M   'P 1'
#
loop_
_entity.id
_entity.type
_entity.pdbx_description
1 polymer ?
#
loop_
_entity_poly.entity_id
_entity_poly.type
_entity_poly.pdbx_seq_one_letter_code
_entity_poly.pdbx_strand_id
1 'polypeptide(L)'
;IFTLDLSTWKQCKVLTVESCGNKYTKITLEDKRCKEKAICHLLPPWNTNEYIMPGLTVSVLATKVDVNSDHFVVNAEADNSCKSLEDVETIASNVMKTRKMVTLLYATRMTISEALGLVDPYLKEIEMFLNKYLATRVKQTANSRENRGDSNNIMICAIEDIEENIWCHQLGVKGKIDATVSVRGDEGSRKIEKLPLELKTGRASYSFEHLGQLALYEMMMNLVGHHVNGGLLLYLRDGKFSRMAANRNMKRDLIMLRNEVARYFNTWMTRDEKSCHCIEELVPMKFTLPDPINNERACAKCAYNTVCIALSKREMDSGFHATNHGLFSIAEESCGHLKNVEIDYFIQWAGLIYLEQHESPMTHTIRNIWNMTPQERCEKGSCIAGLALITPIRAVDDLYFHTFALDKKLQKNDPNFDQIGASNTVSSSAMDTFQIGEYVICSTPNRIAVASGHIISRAGHELVVSFERDLSANYSGEKFMLDQSASYQSTGFNLCNLAMLLRKDDTSTRLRRIIVDRVTPSFTDGILSKSIIPAAKEILKHLNRFQKQAALKAAASTSYCLLKGLPGTGKTQTIVGLIRLLLALGESILLTSNTHSAVDNVLKRLLPFEDIKFLRLGSIDRIDPDLKPHAESVLTENCETPTQLMEVYNQFSLAKGRDIQ
;
A
#
# COMPACT_ATOMS: atom_id res chain seq x y z
N ILE A 1 1.79 -38.81 26.97
CA ILE A 1 2.79 -38.32 25.99
C ILE A 1 2.20 -37.07 25.36
N PHE A 2 2.96 -35.97 25.34
CA PHE A 2 2.52 -34.70 24.75
C PHE A 2 3.00 -34.65 23.31
N THR A 3 2.16 -35.10 22.36
CA THR A 3 2.50 -35.18 20.93
C THR A 3 1.88 -34.07 20.08
N LEU A 4 0.98 -33.27 20.65
CA LEU A 4 0.29 -32.22 19.91
C LEU A 4 1.25 -31.07 19.60
N ASP A 5 1.36 -30.71 18.33
CA ASP A 5 2.09 -29.53 17.88
C ASP A 5 1.17 -28.29 17.82
N LEU A 6 1.54 -27.24 18.58
CA LEU A 6 0.81 -25.97 18.67
C LEU A 6 1.43 -24.87 17.78
N SER A 7 2.42 -25.20 16.94
CA SER A 7 3.04 -24.28 15.96
C SER A 7 2.07 -23.76 14.89
N THR A 8 0.88 -24.37 14.79
CA THR A 8 -0.24 -23.95 13.94
C THR A 8 -1.50 -23.78 14.79
N TRP A 9 -2.48 -23.00 14.35
CA TRP A 9 -3.72 -22.78 15.11
C TRP A 9 -4.46 -24.09 15.38
N LYS A 10 -4.67 -24.41 16.67
CA LYS A 10 -5.45 -25.56 17.13
C LYS A 10 -6.61 -25.12 18.02
N GLN A 11 -7.77 -25.76 17.88
CA GLN A 11 -8.84 -25.67 18.87
C GLN A 11 -8.65 -26.72 19.95
N CYS A 12 -8.29 -26.26 21.14
CA CYS A 12 -7.96 -27.12 22.27
C CYS A 12 -8.95 -26.94 23.41
N LYS A 13 -9.16 -28.00 24.19
CA LYS A 13 -9.79 -27.94 25.51
C LYS A 13 -8.71 -27.76 26.56
N VAL A 14 -8.88 -26.79 27.46
CA VAL A 14 -8.01 -26.61 28.63
C VAL A 14 -8.28 -27.72 29.63
N LEU A 15 -7.28 -28.54 29.94
CA LEU A 15 -7.39 -29.63 30.91
C LEU A 15 -7.00 -29.19 32.32
N THR A 16 -5.86 -28.51 32.46
CA THR A 16 -5.36 -27.99 33.74
C THR A 16 -4.82 -26.58 33.56
N VAL A 17 -4.87 -25.80 34.63
CA VAL A 17 -4.32 -24.45 34.72
C VAL A 17 -3.56 -24.36 36.05
N GLU A 18 -2.26 -24.07 35.97
CA GLU A 18 -1.35 -23.94 37.10
C GLU A 18 -0.69 -22.56 37.05
N SER A 19 -0.90 -21.73 38.06
CA SER A 19 -0.22 -20.42 38.15
C SER A 19 1.19 -20.61 38.71
N CYS A 20 2.22 -20.17 37.97
CA CYS A 20 3.62 -20.24 38.38
C CYS A 20 4.11 -18.85 38.84
N GLY A 21 3.38 -18.25 39.80
CA GLY A 21 3.62 -16.89 40.29
C GLY A 21 3.40 -15.82 39.20
N ASN A 22 4.05 -14.66 39.35
CA ASN A 22 3.91 -13.55 38.38
C ASN A 22 4.63 -13.80 37.04
N LYS A 23 5.27 -14.96 36.84
CA LYS A 23 6.10 -15.24 35.67
C LYS A 23 5.32 -15.80 34.48
N TYR A 24 4.46 -16.79 34.71
CA TYR A 24 3.65 -17.42 33.65
C TYR A 24 2.52 -18.29 34.25
N THR A 25 1.54 -18.63 33.42
CA THR A 25 0.48 -19.59 33.75
C THR A 25 0.63 -20.81 32.84
N LYS A 26 0.86 -21.99 33.43
CA LYS A 26 1.00 -23.24 32.70
C LYS A 26 -0.38 -23.85 32.47
N ILE A 27 -0.67 -24.18 31.22
CA ILE A 27 -1.91 -24.85 30.83
C ILE A 27 -1.59 -26.16 30.11
N THR A 28 -2.39 -27.19 30.39
CA THR A 28 -2.38 -28.43 29.61
C THR A 28 -3.55 -28.41 28.64
N LEU A 29 -3.27 -28.64 27.35
CA LEU A 29 -4.23 -28.55 26.27
C LEU A 29 -4.46 -29.94 25.66
N GLU A 30 -5.69 -30.19 25.21
CA GLU A 30 -6.07 -31.37 24.43
C GLU A 30 -6.79 -30.94 23.14
N ASP A 31 -6.28 -31.36 21.98
CA ASP A 31 -6.93 -31.06 20.70
C ASP A 31 -8.30 -31.73 20.61
N LYS A 32 -9.32 -30.96 20.17
CA LYS A 32 -10.69 -31.48 20.11
C LYS A 32 -10.88 -32.64 19.13
N ARG A 33 -10.10 -32.68 18.04
CA ARG A 33 -10.22 -33.64 16.94
C ARG A 33 -9.36 -34.88 17.18
N CYS A 34 -8.05 -34.71 17.41
CA CYS A 34 -7.12 -35.84 17.51
C CYS A 34 -6.87 -36.33 18.95
N LYS A 35 -7.35 -35.61 19.98
CA LYS A 35 -7.16 -35.95 21.41
C LYS A 35 -5.70 -35.97 21.89
N GLU A 36 -4.78 -35.50 21.06
CA GLU A 36 -3.39 -35.31 21.46
C GLU A 36 -3.27 -34.14 22.43
N LYS A 37 -2.21 -34.16 23.26
CA LYS A 37 -2.01 -33.20 24.33
C LYS A 37 -0.73 -32.39 24.14
N ALA A 38 -0.75 -31.15 24.62
CA ALA A 38 0.43 -30.28 24.71
C ALA A 38 0.45 -29.53 26.04
N ILE A 39 1.65 -29.20 26.51
CA ILE A 39 1.84 -28.22 27.59
C ILE A 39 2.13 -26.87 26.95
N CYS A 40 1.47 -25.83 27.44
CA CYS A 40 1.65 -24.47 26.98
C CYS A 40 1.81 -23.51 28.17
N HIS A 41 2.79 -22.60 28.09
CA HIS A 41 2.99 -21.54 29.07
C HIS A 41 2.46 -20.22 28.52
N LEU A 42 1.53 -19.61 29.24
CA LEU A 42 1.01 -18.28 28.97
C LEU A 42 1.92 -17.25 29.68
N LEU A 43 2.58 -16.38 28.92
CA LEU A 43 3.40 -15.29 29.46
C LEU A 43 2.57 -14.01 29.67
N PRO A 44 3.01 -13.03 30.48
CA PRO A 44 2.28 -11.78 30.71
C PRO A 44 2.14 -10.94 29.44
N PRO A 45 0.92 -10.54 29.00
CA PRO A 45 -0.25 -10.35 29.87
C PRO A 45 -1.23 -11.54 29.91
N TRP A 46 -1.00 -12.61 29.14
CA TRP A 46 -1.88 -13.78 29.11
C TRP A 46 -1.90 -14.55 30.43
N ASN A 47 -0.81 -14.48 31.21
CA ASN A 47 -0.74 -15.12 32.52
C ASN A 47 -1.70 -14.50 33.55
N THR A 48 -2.16 -13.26 33.35
CA THR A 48 -3.14 -12.58 34.21
C THR A 48 -4.59 -12.79 33.76
N ASN A 49 -4.83 -13.62 32.74
CA ASN A 49 -6.19 -13.88 32.25
C ASN A 49 -6.94 -14.85 33.19
N GLU A 50 -7.70 -14.29 34.12
CA GLU A 50 -8.50 -15.04 35.10
C GLU A 50 -9.62 -15.89 34.46
N TYR A 51 -9.96 -15.66 33.19
CA TYR A 51 -11.02 -16.39 32.49
C TYR A 51 -10.58 -17.75 31.93
N ILE A 52 -9.28 -18.07 31.95
CA ILE A 52 -8.77 -19.36 31.47
C ILE A 52 -8.90 -20.39 32.59
N MET A 53 -9.85 -21.31 32.42
CA MET A 53 -10.17 -22.34 33.41
C MET A 53 -10.25 -23.73 32.77
N PRO A 54 -10.01 -24.82 33.54
CA PRO A 54 -10.26 -26.18 33.07
C PRO A 54 -11.66 -26.34 32.49
N GLY A 55 -11.76 -26.95 31.32
CA GLY A 55 -13.00 -27.15 30.58
C GLY A 55 -13.26 -26.14 29.46
N LEU A 56 -12.60 -24.98 29.47
CA LEU A 56 -12.73 -23.96 28.43
C LEU A 56 -12.20 -24.46 27.08
N THR A 57 -12.87 -24.10 26.00
CA THR A 57 -12.32 -24.27 24.64
C THR A 57 -11.61 -23.00 24.22
N VAL A 58 -10.36 -23.13 23.80
CA VAL A 58 -9.51 -22.03 23.35
C VAL A 58 -8.93 -22.36 21.97
N SER A 59 -8.80 -21.34 21.12
CA SER A 59 -7.94 -21.42 19.94
C SER A 59 -6.55 -21.00 20.38
N VAL A 60 -5.54 -21.84 20.15
CA VAL A 60 -4.17 -21.60 20.61
C VAL A 60 -3.21 -21.75 19.44
N LEU A 61 -2.33 -20.77 19.32
CA LEU A 61 -1.11 -20.78 18.51
C LEU A 61 0.05 -20.47 19.46
N ALA A 62 1.06 -21.33 19.50
CA ALA A 62 2.15 -21.20 20.43
C ALA A 62 3.45 -21.71 19.80
N THR A 63 4.58 -21.15 20.22
CA THR A 63 5.91 -21.54 19.71
C THR A 63 6.70 -22.29 20.78
N LYS A 64 7.63 -23.15 20.37
CA LYS A 64 8.60 -23.69 21.32
C LYS A 64 9.70 -22.65 21.57
N VAL A 65 10.21 -22.62 22.80
CA VAL A 65 11.37 -21.77 23.17
C VAL A 65 12.66 -22.26 22.50
N ASP A 66 12.79 -23.57 22.31
CA ASP A 66 13.86 -24.26 21.60
C ASP A 66 13.29 -25.55 20.97
N VAL A 67 13.92 -26.09 19.93
CA VAL A 67 13.50 -27.30 19.19
C VAL A 67 13.32 -28.49 20.15
N ASN A 68 14.14 -28.57 21.19
CA ASN A 68 14.12 -29.63 22.21
C ASN A 68 13.18 -29.37 23.39
N SER A 69 12.46 -28.25 23.41
CA SER A 69 11.53 -27.94 24.51
C SER A 69 10.32 -28.89 24.51
N ASP A 70 9.97 -29.37 25.71
CA ASP A 70 8.78 -30.22 25.97
C ASP A 70 7.47 -29.42 26.11
N HIS A 71 7.53 -28.10 25.95
CA HIS A 71 6.39 -27.21 26.08
C HIS A 71 6.42 -26.06 25.07
N PHE A 72 5.23 -25.53 24.78
CA PHE A 72 5.00 -24.38 23.94
C PHE A 72 4.76 -23.12 24.79
N VAL A 73 4.84 -21.94 24.17
CA VAL A 73 4.65 -20.65 24.83
C VAL A 73 3.72 -19.77 23.98
N VAL A 74 2.69 -19.21 24.60
CA VAL A 74 1.88 -18.14 23.99
C VAL A 74 2.56 -16.83 24.35
N ASN A 75 3.19 -16.22 23.34
CA ASN A 75 3.90 -14.98 23.53
C ASN A 75 2.95 -13.85 23.91
N ALA A 76 3.36 -13.12 24.93
CA ALA A 76 3.23 -11.69 24.91
C ALA A 76 4.42 -11.11 24.18
N GLU A 77 4.16 -10.18 23.28
CA GLU A 77 5.21 -9.51 22.53
C GLU A 77 6.09 -8.68 23.46
N ALA A 78 7.23 -9.25 23.83
CA ALA A 78 8.47 -8.52 23.90
C ALA A 78 9.39 -9.25 22.93
N ASP A 79 9.58 -8.66 21.75
CA ASP A 79 10.48 -9.20 20.75
C ASP A 79 11.93 -9.13 21.28
N ASN A 80 12.30 -10.16 22.03
CA ASN A 80 13.66 -10.45 22.47
C ASN A 80 14.45 -11.19 21.37
N SER A 81 13.94 -11.24 20.13
CA SER A 81 14.51 -12.04 19.05
C SER A 81 15.85 -11.51 18.55
N CYS A 82 16.10 -10.20 18.65
CA CYS A 82 17.30 -9.60 18.09
C CYS A 82 18.30 -9.22 19.20
N LYS A 83 19.28 -10.09 19.47
CA LYS A 83 20.35 -9.89 20.47
C LYS A 83 21.75 -9.81 19.89
N SER A 84 21.96 -10.34 18.70
CA SER A 84 23.26 -10.47 18.04
C SER A 84 23.22 -9.92 16.61
N LEU A 85 24.38 -9.88 15.94
CA LEU A 85 24.46 -9.62 14.50
C LEU A 85 23.78 -10.72 13.68
N GLU A 86 23.93 -11.98 14.09
CA GLU A 86 23.32 -13.14 13.43
C GLU A 86 21.79 -13.03 13.41
N ASP A 87 21.19 -12.49 14.48
CA ASP A 87 19.75 -12.24 14.51
C ASP A 87 19.35 -11.13 13.51
N VAL A 88 20.16 -10.07 13.38
CA VAL A 88 19.94 -8.98 12.40
C VAL A 88 20.04 -9.52 10.97
N GLU A 89 21.04 -10.34 10.68
CA GLU A 89 21.23 -11.01 9.40
C GLU A 89 20.08 -11.97 9.08
N THR A 90 19.61 -12.73 10.09
CA THR A 90 18.47 -13.64 9.96
C THR A 90 17.20 -12.87 9.64
N ILE A 91 16.93 -11.75 10.33
CA ILE A 91 15.79 -10.88 10.04
C ILE A 91 15.89 -10.33 8.61
N ALA A 92 17.05 -9.82 8.20
CA ALA A 92 17.25 -9.33 6.84
C ALA A 92 17.00 -10.41 5.78
N SER A 93 17.51 -11.63 6.01
CA SER A 93 17.28 -12.78 5.13
C SER A 93 15.80 -13.15 5.04
N ASN A 94 15.08 -13.15 6.16
CA ASN A 94 13.64 -13.43 6.19
C ASN A 94 12.85 -12.34 5.46
N VAL A 95 13.20 -11.07 5.62
CA VAL A 95 12.57 -9.95 4.90
C VAL A 95 12.74 -10.13 3.39
N MET A 96 13.91 -10.54 2.92
CA MET A 96 14.17 -10.77 1.48
C MET A 96 13.33 -11.89 0.87
N LYS A 97 12.84 -12.83 1.69
CA LYS A 97 11.97 -13.94 1.27
C LYS A 97 10.48 -13.62 1.35
N THR A 98 10.10 -12.49 1.94
CA THR A 98 8.70 -12.06 1.96
C THR A 98 8.17 -11.89 0.54
N ARG A 99 6.87 -12.16 0.34
CA ARG A 99 6.25 -12.07 -0.98
C ARG A 99 6.42 -10.70 -1.62
N LYS A 100 6.31 -9.64 -0.81
CA LYS A 100 6.51 -8.25 -1.26
C LYS A 100 7.92 -8.02 -1.77
N MET A 101 8.94 -8.48 -1.03
CA MET A 101 10.32 -8.31 -1.44
C MET A 101 10.64 -9.15 -2.66
N VAL A 102 10.23 -10.41 -2.69
CA VAL A 102 10.41 -11.30 -3.84
C VAL A 102 9.78 -10.71 -5.11
N THR A 103 8.59 -10.12 -5.00
CA THR A 103 7.91 -9.42 -6.10
C THR A 103 8.68 -8.17 -6.56
N LEU A 104 9.19 -7.36 -5.63
CA LEU A 104 9.97 -6.16 -5.93
C LEU A 104 11.31 -6.51 -6.60
N LEU A 105 11.98 -7.55 -6.10
CA LEU A 105 13.23 -8.06 -6.67
C LEU A 105 13.02 -8.61 -8.08
N TYR A 106 11.91 -9.34 -8.31
CA TYR A 106 11.51 -9.75 -9.67
C TYR A 106 11.29 -8.53 -10.59
N ALA A 107 10.53 -7.53 -10.14
CA ALA A 107 10.24 -6.34 -10.93
C ALA A 107 11.50 -5.52 -11.29
N THR A 108 12.48 -5.52 -10.39
CA THR A 108 13.77 -4.84 -10.58
C THR A 108 14.84 -5.71 -11.24
N ARG A 109 14.53 -6.97 -11.55
CA ARG A 109 15.45 -7.98 -12.11
C ARG A 109 16.69 -8.21 -11.26
N MET A 110 16.50 -8.29 -9.95
CA MET A 110 17.55 -8.47 -8.96
C MET A 110 17.37 -9.82 -8.24
N THR A 111 18.48 -10.48 -7.94
CA THR A 111 18.51 -11.70 -7.12
C THR A 111 18.52 -11.36 -5.62
N ILE A 112 18.13 -12.32 -4.78
CA ILE A 112 18.22 -12.16 -3.32
C ILE A 112 19.67 -11.90 -2.87
N SER A 113 20.65 -12.57 -3.50
CA SER A 113 22.07 -12.38 -3.15
C SER A 113 22.56 -10.97 -3.45
N GLU A 114 22.17 -10.39 -4.60
CA GLU A 114 22.52 -9.01 -4.94
C GLU A 114 21.85 -8.02 -3.97
N ALA A 115 20.58 -8.25 -3.64
CA ALA A 115 19.85 -7.42 -2.70
C ALA A 115 20.46 -7.47 -1.29
N LEU A 116 20.82 -8.66 -0.81
CA LEU A 116 21.54 -8.82 0.45
C LEU A 116 22.90 -8.11 0.41
N GLY A 117 23.64 -8.20 -0.70
CA GLY A 117 24.90 -7.46 -0.86
C GLY A 117 24.74 -5.94 -0.78
N LEU A 118 23.59 -5.39 -1.15
CA LEU A 118 23.28 -3.96 -0.98
C LEU A 118 22.94 -3.58 0.46
N VAL A 119 22.35 -4.49 1.23
CA VAL A 119 21.94 -4.26 2.63
C VAL A 119 23.04 -4.63 3.62
N ASP A 120 23.96 -5.51 3.26
CA ASP A 120 25.08 -5.98 4.09
C ASP A 120 25.84 -4.84 4.82
N PRO A 121 26.21 -3.72 4.17
CA PRO A 121 26.90 -2.62 4.85
C PRO A 121 26.10 -1.98 6.00
N TYR A 122 24.78 -2.17 6.02
CA TYR A 122 23.87 -1.61 7.02
C TYR A 122 23.69 -2.53 8.22
N LEU A 123 23.83 -3.85 8.05
CA LEU A 123 23.50 -4.84 9.09
C LEU A 123 24.39 -4.66 10.33
N LYS A 124 25.69 -4.44 10.10
CA LYS A 124 26.65 -4.16 11.17
C LYS A 124 26.37 -2.83 11.87
N GLU A 125 26.03 -1.79 11.12
CA GLU A 125 25.70 -0.47 11.70
C GLU A 125 24.41 -0.53 12.53
N ILE A 126 23.42 -1.33 12.10
CA ILE A 126 22.20 -1.60 12.87
C ILE A 126 22.55 -2.30 14.18
N GLU A 127 23.38 -3.33 14.15
CA GLU A 127 23.80 -4.05 15.36
C GLU A 127 24.55 -3.13 16.34
N MET A 128 25.50 -2.34 15.82
CA MET A 128 26.24 -1.34 16.61
C MET A 128 25.29 -0.31 17.24
N PHE A 129 24.31 0.18 16.48
CA PHE A 129 23.29 1.09 16.98
C PHE A 129 22.47 0.47 18.11
N LEU A 130 21.96 -0.76 17.91
CA LEU A 130 21.18 -1.47 18.93
C LEU A 130 22.00 -1.69 20.21
N ASN A 131 23.26 -2.10 20.10
CA ASN A 131 24.15 -2.32 21.24
C ASN A 131 24.45 -1.03 22.01
N LYS A 132 24.54 0.11 21.31
CA LYS A 132 24.90 1.40 21.90
C LYS A 132 23.71 2.13 22.53
N TYR A 133 22.54 2.08 21.89
CA TYR A 133 21.42 2.96 22.24
C TYR A 133 20.20 2.25 22.85
N LEU A 134 20.05 0.93 22.68
CA LEU A 134 18.89 0.20 23.21
C LEU A 134 19.14 -0.30 24.65
N ALA A 135 18.30 0.11 25.59
CA ALA A 135 18.48 -0.17 27.02
C ALA A 135 18.56 -1.67 27.36
N THR A 136 17.86 -2.53 26.61
CA THR A 136 17.88 -3.99 26.80
C THR A 136 19.23 -4.61 26.47
N ARG A 137 19.97 -4.04 25.51
CA ARG A 137 21.31 -4.50 25.11
C ARG A 137 22.44 -3.85 25.92
N VAL A 138 22.34 -2.54 26.20
CA VAL A 138 23.36 -1.81 27.00
C VAL A 138 23.55 -2.41 28.40
N LYS A 139 22.47 -2.91 29.03
CA LYS A 139 22.57 -3.58 30.34
C LYS A 139 23.32 -4.91 30.29
N GLN A 140 23.42 -5.56 29.13
CA GLN A 140 24.15 -6.82 28.96
C GLN A 140 25.67 -6.58 28.76
N THR A 141 26.04 -5.47 28.10
CA THR A 141 27.44 -5.10 27.84
C THR A 141 28.11 -4.33 28.98
N ALA A 142 27.37 -3.83 29.97
CA ALA A 142 27.91 -3.09 31.12
C ALA A 142 28.81 -3.90 32.08
N ASN A 143 29.05 -5.20 31.83
CA ASN A 143 30.09 -5.98 32.51
C ASN A 143 31.50 -5.79 31.92
N SER A 144 31.65 -5.14 30.77
CA SER A 144 32.94 -4.73 30.21
C SER A 144 33.08 -3.21 30.33
N ARG A 145 33.90 -2.78 31.29
CA ARG A 145 34.30 -1.37 31.43
C ARG A 145 35.22 -0.99 30.28
N GLU A 146 34.75 -0.19 29.32
CA GLU A 146 35.63 0.73 28.60
C GLU A 146 34.86 1.80 27.80
N ASN A 147 35.40 3.03 27.86
CA ASN A 147 35.14 4.21 27.04
C ASN A 147 33.75 4.87 27.07
N ARG A 148 33.48 5.58 28.18
CA ARG A 148 32.52 6.69 28.23
C ARG A 148 33.21 7.99 27.81
N GLY A 149 33.02 8.39 26.56
CA GLY A 149 33.55 9.64 26.03
C GLY A 149 32.79 10.10 24.81
N ASP A 150 31.47 10.34 24.94
CA ASP A 150 30.79 11.27 24.04
C ASP A 150 29.53 11.86 24.69
N SER A 151 29.39 13.19 24.59
CA SER A 151 28.54 14.04 25.44
C SER A 151 27.08 14.14 24.99
N ASN A 152 26.42 12.99 24.77
CA ASN A 152 24.96 12.91 24.64
C ASN A 152 24.49 11.46 24.94
N ASN A 153 24.38 11.10 26.22
CA ASN A 153 23.80 9.82 26.64
C ASN A 153 22.29 9.79 26.37
N ILE A 154 21.91 9.42 25.16
CA ILE A 154 20.52 9.11 24.82
C ILE A 154 20.37 7.59 24.90
N MET A 155 19.38 7.11 25.65
CA MET A 155 19.07 5.68 25.74
C MET A 155 17.62 5.42 25.38
N ILE A 156 17.38 4.60 24.37
CA ILE A 156 16.05 4.14 23.96
C ILE A 156 15.60 3.06 24.95
N CYS A 157 14.55 3.37 25.70
CA CYS A 157 13.98 2.51 26.73
C CYS A 157 12.93 1.56 26.18
N ALA A 158 12.10 2.04 25.25
CA ALA A 158 11.03 1.28 24.63
C ALA A 158 10.69 1.86 23.24
N ILE A 159 10.21 0.98 22.36
CA ILE A 159 9.50 1.37 21.14
C ILE A 159 8.03 1.47 21.53
N GLU A 160 7.45 2.66 21.42
CA GLU A 160 6.07 2.93 21.78
C GLU A 160 5.14 2.67 20.59
N ASP A 161 5.59 2.97 19.38
CA ASP A 161 4.83 2.77 18.15
C ASP A 161 5.77 2.61 16.96
N ILE A 162 5.33 1.93 15.92
CA ILE A 162 6.04 1.74 14.65
C ILE A 162 5.11 2.21 13.55
N GLU A 163 5.66 2.95 12.59
CA GLU A 163 4.91 3.42 11.43
C GLU A 163 3.66 4.23 11.84
N GLU A 164 3.82 5.10 12.84
CA GLU A 164 2.73 5.83 13.47
C GLU A 164 2.13 6.87 12.53
N ASN A 165 0.86 6.66 12.16
CA ASN A 165 0.08 7.60 11.35
C ASN A 165 -0.45 8.76 12.20
N ILE A 166 -0.09 9.99 11.83
CA ILE A 166 -0.63 11.22 12.42
C ILE A 166 -1.23 12.11 11.34
N TRP A 167 -2.53 12.39 11.46
CA TRP A 167 -3.20 13.42 10.68
C TRP A 167 -3.47 14.63 11.56
N CYS A 168 -2.81 15.73 11.26
CA CYS A 168 -2.94 16.97 12.00
C CYS A 168 -3.70 18.00 11.15
N HIS A 169 -5.02 18.03 11.31
CA HIS A 169 -5.88 18.97 10.59
C HIS A 169 -5.64 20.43 11.01
N GLN A 170 -5.18 20.70 12.24
CA GLN A 170 -4.83 22.06 12.68
C GLN A 170 -3.67 22.65 11.87
N LEU A 171 -2.69 21.82 11.49
CA LEU A 171 -1.57 22.22 10.63
C LEU A 171 -1.83 21.93 9.16
N GLY A 172 -2.90 21.21 8.81
CA GLY A 172 -3.13 20.65 7.47
C GLY A 172 -1.94 19.86 6.94
N VAL A 173 -1.34 19.04 7.80
CA VAL A 173 -0.23 18.13 7.48
C VAL A 173 -0.61 16.72 7.95
N LYS A 174 -0.18 15.72 7.20
CA LYS A 174 -0.19 14.32 7.62
C LYS A 174 1.22 13.76 7.54
N GLY A 175 1.55 12.81 8.40
CA GLY A 175 2.83 12.13 8.40
C GLY A 175 2.72 10.72 8.93
N LYS A 176 3.75 9.92 8.64
CA LYS A 176 3.93 8.56 9.13
C LYS A 176 5.31 8.50 9.76
N ILE A 177 5.38 8.43 11.08
CA ILE A 177 6.64 8.43 11.83
C ILE A 177 7.19 7.01 11.80
N ASP A 178 8.46 6.82 11.42
CA ASP A 178 9.06 5.47 11.31
C ASP A 178 8.96 4.72 12.65
N ALA A 179 9.33 5.37 13.76
CA ALA A 179 9.10 4.85 15.10
C ALA A 179 8.90 5.98 16.12
N THR A 180 8.01 5.76 17.07
CA THR A 180 7.89 6.60 18.27
C THR A 180 8.56 5.87 19.42
N VAL A 181 9.52 6.52 20.07
CA VAL A 181 10.37 5.88 21.08
C VAL A 181 10.36 6.63 22.40
N SER A 182 10.39 5.88 23.50
CA SER A 182 10.61 6.41 24.84
C SER A 182 12.11 6.45 25.12
N VAL A 183 12.65 7.63 25.39
CA VAL A 183 14.08 7.84 25.65
C VAL A 183 14.33 8.33 27.07
N ARG A 184 15.49 7.98 27.60
CA ARG A 184 16.06 8.58 28.81
C ARG A 184 17.26 9.43 28.42
N GLY A 185 17.28 10.68 28.89
CA GLY A 185 18.40 11.60 28.74
C GLY A 185 19.51 11.36 29.77
N ASP A 186 20.49 12.27 29.80
CA ASP A 186 21.75 12.14 30.53
C ASP A 186 21.61 11.77 32.02
N GLU A 187 22.67 11.15 32.58
CA GLU A 187 22.74 10.52 33.90
C GLU A 187 22.41 11.51 35.05
N GLY A 188 21.11 11.73 35.27
CA GLY A 188 20.58 12.65 36.29
C GLY A 188 19.09 12.93 36.11
N SER A 189 18.57 12.88 34.88
CA SER A 189 17.13 13.01 34.62
C SER A 189 16.42 11.65 34.70
N ARG A 190 15.54 11.47 35.68
CA ARG A 190 14.62 10.30 35.74
C ARG A 190 13.48 10.38 34.72
N LYS A 191 13.41 11.46 33.94
CA LYS A 191 12.29 11.75 33.05
C LYS A 191 12.46 10.95 31.76
N ILE A 192 11.49 10.07 31.50
CA ILE A 192 11.33 9.41 30.21
C ILE A 192 10.58 10.40 29.30
N GLU A 193 11.12 10.62 28.11
CA GLU A 193 10.54 11.49 27.09
C GLU A 193 10.16 10.66 25.87
N LYS A 194 8.99 10.92 25.26
CA LYS A 194 8.63 10.33 23.98
C LYS A 194 9.18 11.21 22.85
N LEU A 195 9.83 10.61 21.86
CA LEU A 195 10.38 11.33 20.71
C LEU A 195 10.09 10.55 19.42
N PRO A 196 9.89 11.24 18.28
CA PRO A 196 9.89 10.61 16.97
C PRO A 196 11.32 10.22 16.59
N LEU A 197 11.49 9.03 16.02
CA LEU A 197 12.71 8.53 15.41
C LEU A 197 12.49 8.42 13.90
N GLU A 198 13.33 9.09 13.12
CA GLU A 198 13.36 9.05 11.66
C GLU A 198 14.60 8.28 11.17
N LEU A 199 14.39 7.35 10.25
CA LEU A 199 15.41 6.47 9.68
C LEU A 199 15.80 6.92 8.26
N LYS A 200 17.10 6.98 7.98
CA LYS A 200 17.64 7.33 6.66
C LYS A 200 18.66 6.31 6.19
N THR A 201 18.52 5.82 4.96
CA THR A 201 19.40 4.81 4.34
C THR A 201 20.57 5.41 3.55
N GLY A 202 20.59 6.73 3.33
CA GLY A 202 21.67 7.42 2.62
C GLY A 202 22.85 7.81 3.51
N ARG A 203 23.86 8.46 2.90
CA ARG A 203 24.94 9.12 3.65
C ARG A 203 24.37 10.21 4.56
N ALA A 204 25.04 10.44 5.70
CA ALA A 204 24.65 11.50 6.62
C ALA A 204 24.81 12.88 6.00
N SER A 205 23.68 13.51 5.65
CA SER A 205 23.61 14.83 5.00
C SER A 205 23.20 15.96 5.95
N TYR A 206 22.46 15.64 7.01
CA TYR A 206 21.73 16.59 7.86
C TYR A 206 21.03 17.69 7.05
N SER A 207 20.45 17.31 5.90
CA SER A 207 19.89 18.25 4.95
C SER A 207 18.63 18.93 5.51
N PHE A 208 18.29 20.10 4.97
CA PHE A 208 17.12 20.86 5.41
C PHE A 208 15.81 20.06 5.25
N GLU A 209 15.74 19.14 4.29
CA GLU A 209 14.58 18.26 4.10
C GLU A 209 14.44 17.27 5.27
N HIS A 210 15.54 16.66 5.72
CA HIS A 210 15.51 15.72 6.84
C HIS A 210 15.17 16.43 8.15
N LEU A 211 15.76 17.61 8.38
CA LEU A 211 15.44 18.44 9.55
C LEU A 211 14.00 18.96 9.50
N GLY A 212 13.51 19.31 8.32
CA GLY A 212 12.14 19.75 8.09
C GLY A 212 11.10 18.67 8.39
N GLN A 213 11.37 17.42 7.98
CA GLN A 213 10.51 16.27 8.31
C GLN A 213 10.39 16.07 9.83
N LEU A 214 11.53 16.06 10.52
CA LEU A 214 11.56 15.90 11.97
C LEU A 214 10.87 17.05 12.71
N ALA A 215 11.01 18.28 12.22
CA ALA A 215 10.32 19.46 12.73
C ALA A 215 8.79 19.34 12.56
N LEU A 216 8.32 18.81 11.44
CA LEU A 216 6.90 18.56 11.21
C LEU A 216 6.38 17.47 12.16
N TYR A 217 7.13 16.38 12.39
CA TYR A 217 6.75 15.37 13.39
C TYR A 217 6.68 15.96 14.79
N GLU A 218 7.67 16.75 15.20
CA GLU A 218 7.67 17.43 16.49
C GLU A 218 6.40 18.29 16.66
N MET A 219 6.03 19.06 15.64
CA MET A 219 4.82 19.89 15.67
C MET A 219 3.53 19.04 15.70
N MET A 220 3.44 18.01 14.86
CA MET A 220 2.26 17.13 14.78
C MET A 220 2.03 16.35 16.08
N MET A 221 3.09 15.74 16.63
CA MET A 221 3.03 15.00 17.89
C MET A 221 2.56 15.86 19.05
N ASN A 222 3.07 17.10 19.16
CA ASN A 222 2.63 18.03 20.20
C ASN A 222 1.13 18.38 20.10
N LEU A 223 0.59 18.48 18.89
CA LEU A 223 -0.82 18.83 18.68
C LEU A 223 -1.78 17.67 18.91
N VAL A 224 -1.33 16.42 18.77
CA VAL A 224 -2.13 15.23 19.11
C VAL A 224 -1.96 14.81 20.58
N GLY A 225 -1.33 15.65 21.40
CA GLY A 225 -1.28 15.49 22.86
C GLY A 225 -0.01 14.85 23.40
N HIS A 226 0.99 14.55 22.56
CA HIS A 226 2.32 14.22 23.07
C HIS A 226 3.03 15.49 23.56
N HIS A 227 4.06 15.33 24.38
CA HIS A 227 4.90 16.43 24.82
C HIS A 227 6.33 16.15 24.38
N VAL A 228 6.68 16.66 23.20
CA VAL A 228 7.97 16.40 22.55
C VAL A 228 8.72 17.72 22.31
N ASN A 229 10.02 17.74 22.56
CA ASN A 229 10.86 18.95 22.39
C ASN A 229 11.92 18.83 21.28
N GLY A 230 11.80 17.80 20.44
CA GLY A 230 12.71 17.50 19.35
C GLY A 230 12.39 16.14 18.74
N GLY A 231 13.37 15.57 18.04
CA GLY A 231 13.31 14.22 17.51
C GLY A 231 14.69 13.62 17.32
N LEU A 232 14.71 12.35 16.92
CA LEU A 232 15.90 11.57 16.69
C LEU A 232 16.04 11.27 15.20
N LEU A 233 17.26 11.42 14.67
CA LEU A 233 17.59 11.13 13.28
C LEU A 233 18.71 10.08 13.26
N LEU A 234 18.45 8.95 12.59
CA LEU A 234 19.39 7.85 12.41
C LEU A 234 19.73 7.67 10.93
N TYR A 235 21.00 7.85 10.59
CA TYR A 235 21.54 7.46 9.29
C TYR A 235 22.11 6.06 9.38
N LEU A 236 21.38 5.08 8.84
CA LEU A 236 21.69 3.66 8.91
C LEU A 236 23.00 3.31 8.21
N ARG A 237 23.36 4.01 7.13
CA ARG A 237 24.59 3.72 6.35
C ARG A 237 25.87 3.98 7.13
N ASP A 238 25.89 5.09 7.88
CA ASP A 238 27.08 5.59 8.56
C ASP A 238 26.96 5.49 10.09
N GLY A 239 25.91 4.83 10.60
CA GLY A 239 25.61 4.69 12.03
C GLY A 239 25.37 6.01 12.78
N LYS A 240 25.23 7.14 12.09
CA LYS A 240 25.16 8.46 12.72
C LYS A 240 23.78 8.68 13.34
N PHE A 241 23.76 8.84 14.65
CA PHE A 241 22.58 9.08 15.45
C PHE A 241 22.64 10.45 16.12
N SER A 242 21.60 11.26 15.96
CA SER A 242 21.59 12.63 16.50
C SER A 242 20.20 13.04 16.96
N ARG A 243 20.15 13.76 18.08
CA ARG A 243 18.96 14.47 18.53
C ARG A 243 18.95 15.87 17.92
N MET A 244 17.84 16.23 17.31
CA MET A 244 17.64 17.54 16.70
C MET A 244 16.38 18.18 17.28
N ALA A 245 16.42 19.49 17.53
CA ALA A 245 15.27 20.25 18.00
C ALA A 245 14.93 21.34 17.00
N ALA A 246 13.64 21.49 16.66
CA ALA A 246 13.22 22.48 15.70
C ALA A 246 13.03 23.85 16.35
N ASN A 247 13.78 24.84 15.85
CA ASN A 247 13.60 26.23 16.28
C ASN A 247 12.32 26.85 15.70
N ARG A 248 11.90 27.98 16.27
CA ARG A 248 10.68 28.69 15.87
C ARG A 248 10.69 29.14 14.40
N ASN A 249 11.83 29.58 13.89
CA ASN A 249 11.94 30.09 12.52
C ASN A 249 11.72 28.98 11.50
N MET A 250 12.35 27.82 11.71
CA MET A 250 12.16 26.65 10.85
C MET A 250 10.69 26.20 10.84
N LYS A 251 10.04 26.12 12.02
CA LYS A 251 8.61 25.79 12.12
C LYS A 251 7.74 26.78 11.35
N ARG A 252 7.99 28.09 11.51
CA ARG A 252 7.28 29.14 10.76
C ARG A 252 7.44 28.96 9.25
N ASP A 253 8.68 28.81 8.78
CA ASP A 253 9.00 28.75 7.36
C ASP A 253 8.41 27.49 6.70
N LEU A 254 8.42 26.36 7.41
CA LEU A 254 7.75 25.12 6.95
C LEU A 254 6.24 25.31 6.80
N ILE A 255 5.58 26.00 7.72
CA ILE A 255 4.13 26.28 7.60
C ILE A 255 3.84 27.26 6.46
N MET A 256 4.70 28.26 6.24
CA MET A 256 4.58 29.16 5.09
C MET A 256 4.72 28.40 3.77
N LEU A 257 5.75 27.55 3.65
CA LEU A 257 5.96 26.69 2.49
C LEU A 257 4.78 25.73 2.29
N ARG A 258 4.26 25.13 3.36
CA ARG A 258 3.07 24.27 3.32
C ARG A 258 1.87 25.02 2.76
N ASN A 259 1.64 26.27 3.19
CA ASN A 259 0.53 27.09 2.69
C ASN A 259 0.66 27.36 1.18
N GLU A 260 1.88 27.62 0.71
CA GLU A 260 2.17 27.80 -0.71
C GLU A 260 1.87 26.52 -1.51
N VAL A 261 2.37 25.38 -1.05
CA VAL A 261 2.11 24.07 -1.66
C VAL A 261 0.62 23.75 -1.68
N ALA A 262 -0.09 24.01 -0.58
CA ALA A 262 -1.54 23.80 -0.49
C ALA A 262 -2.33 24.69 -1.45
N ARG A 263 -1.89 25.93 -1.69
CA ARG A 263 -2.49 26.81 -2.71
C ARG A 263 -2.39 26.14 -4.08
N TYR A 264 -1.19 25.73 -4.48
CA TYR A 264 -0.96 25.09 -5.77
C TYR A 264 -1.75 23.79 -5.95
N PHE A 265 -1.84 22.94 -4.93
CA PHE A 265 -2.66 21.72 -5.02
C PHE A 265 -4.17 21.97 -5.16
N ASN A 266 -4.69 23.08 -4.64
CA ASN A 266 -6.12 23.40 -4.77
C ASN A 266 -6.46 24.10 -6.09
N THR A 267 -5.48 24.78 -6.69
CA THR A 267 -5.65 25.55 -7.92
C THR A 267 -4.49 25.24 -8.86
N TRP A 268 -4.29 23.98 -9.24
CA TRP A 268 -3.22 23.58 -10.17
C TRP A 268 -3.62 23.74 -11.63
N MET A 269 -4.91 23.98 -11.91
CA MET A 269 -5.38 24.47 -13.20
C MET A 269 -6.43 25.58 -13.05
N THR A 270 -6.51 26.44 -14.06
CA THR A 270 -7.52 27.50 -14.19
C THR A 270 -8.00 27.61 -15.62
N ARG A 271 -9.15 28.26 -15.83
CA ARG A 271 -9.60 28.58 -17.18
C ARG A 271 -8.69 29.62 -17.82
N ASP A 272 -8.31 29.40 -19.06
CA ASP A 272 -7.51 30.35 -19.83
C ASP A 272 -8.39 31.29 -20.64
N GLU A 273 -8.82 32.38 -20.01
CA GLU A 273 -9.69 33.39 -20.63
C GLU A 273 -9.05 34.12 -21.83
N LYS A 274 -7.72 34.06 -21.96
CA LYS A 274 -6.95 34.73 -23.03
C LYS A 274 -6.74 33.86 -24.26
N SER A 275 -7.05 32.57 -24.19
CA SER A 275 -7.03 31.67 -25.34
C SER A 275 -8.09 32.12 -26.34
N CYS A 276 -7.67 32.86 -27.38
CA CYS A 276 -8.44 33.09 -28.60
C CYS A 276 -9.10 31.80 -29.07
N HIS A 277 -10.29 31.91 -29.65
CA HIS A 277 -11.09 30.85 -30.28
C HIS A 277 -10.40 30.17 -31.48
N CYS A 278 -9.17 29.72 -31.34
CA CYS A 278 -8.43 29.21 -32.47
C CYS A 278 -8.70 27.69 -32.70
N ILE A 279 -9.31 26.98 -31.73
CA ILE A 279 -9.84 25.61 -31.87
C ILE A 279 -11.13 25.46 -31.02
N GLU A 280 -12.31 25.36 -31.65
CA GLU A 280 -13.62 25.27 -30.95
C GLU A 280 -13.79 24.04 -30.03
N GLU A 281 -12.94 23.03 -30.15
CA GLU A 281 -13.06 21.73 -29.44
C GLU A 281 -12.18 21.58 -28.18
N LEU A 282 -11.30 22.54 -27.87
CA LEU A 282 -10.43 22.45 -26.69
C LEU A 282 -11.06 23.17 -25.49
N VAL A 283 -10.97 22.54 -24.31
CA VAL A 283 -11.34 23.19 -23.05
C VAL A 283 -10.20 24.15 -22.71
N PRO A 284 -10.47 25.46 -22.58
CA PRO A 284 -9.43 26.45 -22.34
C PRO A 284 -8.99 26.34 -20.87
N MET A 285 -8.13 25.38 -20.56
CA MET A 285 -7.51 25.21 -19.25
C MET A 285 -6.01 25.43 -19.37
N LYS A 286 -5.42 26.04 -18.34
CA LYS A 286 -3.97 26.17 -18.19
C LYS A 286 -3.55 25.75 -16.80
N PHE A 287 -2.31 25.27 -16.71
CA PHE A 287 -1.70 24.98 -15.43
C PHE A 287 -1.39 26.27 -14.68
N THR A 288 -1.40 26.16 -13.36
CA THR A 288 -1.02 27.23 -12.43
C THR A 288 -0.09 26.62 -11.42
N LEU A 289 1.10 26.24 -11.87
CA LEU A 289 2.17 25.65 -11.05
C LEU A 289 3.16 26.73 -10.58
N PRO A 290 4.05 26.43 -9.62
CA PRO A 290 5.17 27.30 -9.32
C PRO A 290 6.07 27.48 -10.53
N ASP A 291 6.71 28.65 -10.63
CA ASP A 291 7.73 28.88 -11.64
C ASP A 291 8.86 27.83 -11.52
N PRO A 292 9.39 27.33 -12.66
CA PRO A 292 10.55 26.46 -12.62
C PRO A 292 11.70 27.09 -11.83
N ILE A 293 12.39 26.29 -11.02
CA ILE A 293 13.54 26.77 -10.26
C ILE A 293 14.72 27.05 -11.20
N ASN A 294 15.44 28.14 -10.94
CA ASN A 294 16.69 28.43 -11.67
C ASN A 294 17.88 27.74 -11.00
N ASN A 295 17.90 26.40 -11.01
CA ASN A 295 18.98 25.61 -10.45
C ASN A 295 19.31 24.42 -11.36
N GLU A 296 20.34 24.56 -12.19
CA GLU A 296 20.75 23.56 -13.18
C GLU A 296 20.98 22.17 -12.59
N ARG A 297 21.65 22.08 -11.42
CA ARG A 297 21.95 20.79 -10.78
C ARG A 297 20.69 20.09 -10.26
N ALA A 298 19.73 20.86 -9.74
CA ALA A 298 18.47 20.32 -9.27
C ALA A 298 17.57 19.90 -10.44
N CYS A 299 17.47 20.74 -11.47
CA CYS A 299 16.71 20.45 -12.69
C CYS A 299 17.27 19.22 -13.42
N ALA A 300 18.58 19.09 -13.59
CA ALA A 300 19.19 17.94 -14.27
C ALA A 300 18.88 16.58 -13.61
N LYS A 301 18.55 16.58 -12.30
CA LYS A 301 18.21 15.36 -11.53
C LYS A 301 16.71 15.18 -11.32
N CYS A 302 15.89 16.11 -11.79
CA CYS A 302 14.45 16.08 -11.56
C CYS A 302 13.78 15.02 -12.47
N ALA A 303 13.04 14.09 -11.86
CA ALA A 303 12.32 13.05 -12.59
C ALA A 303 11.14 13.58 -13.44
N TYR A 304 10.75 14.85 -13.24
CA TYR A 304 9.60 15.47 -13.89
C TYR A 304 9.96 16.40 -15.04
N ASN A 305 11.22 16.36 -15.53
CA ASN A 305 11.72 17.28 -16.55
C ASN A 305 10.85 17.35 -17.80
N THR A 306 10.47 16.21 -18.38
CA THR A 306 9.65 16.19 -19.59
C THR A 306 8.33 16.94 -19.41
N VAL A 307 7.63 16.73 -18.27
CA VAL A 307 6.36 17.40 -17.99
C VAL A 307 6.58 18.89 -17.69
N CYS A 308 7.56 19.21 -16.82
CA CYS A 308 7.88 20.60 -16.45
C CYS A 308 8.23 21.46 -17.68
N ILE A 309 9.08 20.94 -18.56
CA ILE A 309 9.51 21.63 -19.77
C ILE A 309 8.38 21.72 -20.79
N ALA A 310 7.57 20.67 -20.96
CA ALA A 310 6.42 20.71 -21.87
C ALA A 310 5.44 21.82 -21.47
N LEU A 311 5.14 21.96 -20.18
CA LEU A 311 4.27 23.03 -19.66
C LEU A 311 4.92 24.40 -19.81
N SER A 312 6.20 24.53 -19.44
CA SER A 312 6.93 25.78 -19.57
C SER A 312 7.02 26.25 -21.03
N LYS A 313 7.22 25.35 -22.00
CA LYS A 313 7.24 25.66 -23.43
C LYS A 313 5.95 26.35 -23.89
N ARG A 314 4.79 25.89 -23.38
CA ARG A 314 3.49 26.50 -23.70
C ARG A 314 3.25 27.84 -23.05
N GLU A 315 3.75 28.03 -21.84
CA GLU A 315 3.73 29.34 -21.19
C GLU A 315 4.72 30.32 -21.86
N MET A 316 5.87 29.83 -22.34
CA MET A 316 6.89 30.64 -23.00
C MET A 316 6.50 31.12 -24.39
N ASP A 317 5.75 30.32 -25.15
CA ASP A 317 5.09 30.76 -26.41
C ASP A 317 4.17 31.98 -26.17
N SER A 318 3.82 32.30 -24.91
CA SER A 318 3.04 33.47 -24.50
C SER A 318 3.86 34.66 -23.94
N GLY A 319 5.19 34.62 -23.97
CA GLY A 319 6.03 35.83 -23.84
C GLY A 319 7.18 35.84 -22.82
N PHE A 320 7.75 34.69 -22.42
CA PHE A 320 8.90 34.66 -21.49
C PHE A 320 10.16 34.04 -22.12
N HIS A 321 11.12 34.88 -22.51
CA HIS A 321 12.43 34.46 -23.01
C HIS A 321 13.55 34.81 -22.02
N ALA A 322 13.69 34.03 -20.95
CA ALA A 322 14.87 34.12 -20.09
C ALA A 322 15.93 33.10 -20.55
N THR A 323 16.67 33.41 -21.62
CA THR A 323 17.72 32.53 -22.18
C THR A 323 18.79 32.06 -21.17
N ASN A 324 18.86 32.69 -20.00
CA ASN A 324 19.77 32.37 -18.89
C ASN A 324 19.18 31.43 -17.82
N HIS A 325 18.03 30.81 -18.04
CA HIS A 325 17.42 29.90 -17.07
C HIS A 325 17.99 28.47 -17.19
N GLY A 326 18.39 27.84 -16.07
CA GLY A 326 19.02 26.51 -16.05
C GLY A 326 18.19 25.40 -16.71
N LEU A 327 16.87 25.57 -16.82
CA LEU A 327 15.96 24.63 -17.51
C LEU A 327 16.23 24.52 -19.03
N PHE A 328 16.72 25.59 -19.67
CA PHE A 328 16.96 25.57 -21.12
C PHE A 328 18.08 24.60 -21.52
N SER A 329 19.04 24.36 -20.62
CA SER A 329 20.16 23.43 -20.86
C SER A 329 19.68 21.99 -21.13
N ILE A 330 18.55 21.59 -20.54
CA ILE A 330 17.99 20.23 -20.61
C ILE A 330 16.71 20.16 -21.46
N ALA A 331 16.26 21.30 -22.01
CA ALA A 331 14.98 21.42 -22.70
C ALA A 331 14.88 20.50 -23.92
N GLU A 332 15.90 20.54 -24.78
CA GLU A 332 15.95 19.74 -26.02
C GLU A 332 16.06 18.24 -25.71
N GLU A 333 16.92 17.87 -24.76
CA GLU A 333 17.09 16.47 -24.37
C GLU A 333 15.80 15.85 -23.82
N SER A 334 15.09 16.61 -22.97
CA SER A 334 13.95 16.13 -22.18
C SER A 334 12.60 16.22 -22.91
N CYS A 335 12.46 17.15 -23.86
CA CYS A 335 11.17 17.49 -24.49
C CYS A 335 11.27 17.72 -26.02
N GLY A 336 12.46 17.69 -26.63
CA GLY A 336 12.64 17.95 -28.07
C GLY A 336 11.90 16.95 -28.99
N HIS A 337 11.61 15.74 -28.50
CA HIS A 337 10.83 14.74 -29.22
C HIS A 337 9.32 15.01 -29.26
N LEU A 338 8.83 16.01 -28.52
CA LEU A 338 7.40 16.30 -28.41
C LEU A 338 6.95 17.43 -29.33
N LYS A 339 5.87 17.17 -30.06
CA LYS A 339 5.15 18.16 -30.86
C LYS A 339 4.21 18.98 -29.97
N ASN A 340 3.95 20.19 -30.42
CA ASN A 340 2.99 21.11 -29.81
C ASN A 340 1.59 20.49 -29.62
N VAL A 341 1.08 19.74 -30.61
CA VAL A 341 -0.21 19.04 -30.52
C VAL A 341 -0.25 17.95 -29.43
N GLU A 342 0.89 17.30 -29.15
CA GLU A 342 1.00 16.27 -28.11
C GLU A 342 0.98 16.89 -26.71
N ILE A 343 1.58 18.08 -26.56
CA ILE A 343 1.53 18.86 -25.32
C ILE A 343 0.10 19.40 -25.09
N ASP A 344 -0.56 19.89 -26.13
CA ASP A 344 -1.95 20.38 -26.03
C ASP A 344 -2.91 19.27 -25.62
N TYR A 345 -2.73 18.06 -26.18
CA TYR A 345 -3.48 16.89 -25.77
C TYR A 345 -3.30 16.60 -24.27
N PHE A 346 -2.07 16.66 -23.76
CA PHE A 346 -1.79 16.48 -22.34
C PHE A 346 -2.49 17.53 -21.48
N ILE A 347 -2.40 18.82 -21.84
CA ILE A 347 -3.03 19.92 -21.09
C ILE A 347 -4.56 19.78 -21.09
N GLN A 348 -5.14 19.49 -22.25
CA GLN A 348 -6.57 19.29 -22.41
C GLN A 348 -7.11 18.19 -21.49
N TRP A 349 -6.50 17.01 -21.51
CA TRP A 349 -6.96 15.87 -20.71
C TRP A 349 -6.68 16.04 -19.23
N ALA A 350 -5.58 16.70 -18.86
CA ALA A 350 -5.35 17.11 -17.48
C ALA A 350 -6.45 18.07 -16.99
N GLY A 351 -6.86 19.03 -17.85
CA GLY A 351 -7.96 19.95 -17.61
C GLY A 351 -9.30 19.27 -17.38
N LEU A 352 -9.63 18.27 -18.19
CA LEU A 352 -10.85 17.47 -18.01
C LEU A 352 -10.82 16.67 -16.70
N ILE A 353 -9.69 16.05 -16.37
CA ILE A 353 -9.50 15.34 -15.09
C ILE A 353 -9.67 16.30 -13.91
N TYR A 354 -9.12 17.51 -14.01
CA TYR A 354 -9.27 18.55 -12.99
C TYR A 354 -10.74 18.93 -12.79
N LEU A 355 -11.47 19.21 -13.88
CA LEU A 355 -12.88 19.59 -13.81
C LEU A 355 -13.74 18.48 -13.21
N GLU A 356 -13.55 17.22 -13.63
CA GLU A 356 -14.26 16.06 -13.07
C GLU A 356 -14.00 15.92 -11.56
N GLN A 357 -12.75 16.11 -11.13
CA GLN A 357 -12.39 16.05 -9.71
C GLN A 357 -13.07 17.16 -8.89
N HIS A 358 -13.22 18.36 -9.46
CA HIS A 358 -13.83 19.50 -8.78
C HIS A 358 -15.36 19.43 -8.74
N GLU A 359 -16.01 18.76 -9.70
CA GLU A 359 -17.47 18.54 -9.74
C GLU A 359 -17.91 17.27 -8.98
N SER A 360 -16.98 16.35 -8.67
CA SER A 360 -17.30 15.10 -7.98
C SER A 360 -17.98 15.35 -6.62
N PRO A 361 -19.11 14.68 -6.32
CA PRO A 361 -19.90 14.96 -5.12
C PRO A 361 -19.07 14.75 -3.85
N MET A 362 -19.00 15.81 -3.04
CA MET A 362 -18.27 15.89 -1.77
C MET A 362 -18.87 15.03 -0.64
N THR A 363 -19.71 14.03 -0.94
CA THR A 363 -20.46 13.25 0.05
C THR A 363 -19.56 12.49 1.03
N HIS A 364 -18.41 11.99 0.57
CA HIS A 364 -17.41 11.28 1.39
C HIS A 364 -16.12 12.09 1.54
N THR A 365 -16.26 13.40 1.75
CA THR A 365 -15.09 14.28 1.91
C THR A 365 -14.43 14.01 3.25
N ILE A 366 -13.12 13.77 3.20
CA ILE A 366 -12.23 13.59 4.35
C ILE A 366 -12.37 14.69 5.42
N ARG A 367 -12.76 15.91 5.00
CA ARG A 367 -13.03 17.07 5.86
C ARG A 367 -14.14 16.81 6.87
N ASN A 368 -15.10 15.95 6.54
CA ASN A 368 -16.18 15.59 7.45
C ASN A 368 -15.64 14.91 8.72
N ILE A 369 -14.47 14.28 8.67
CA ILE A 369 -13.86 13.61 9.82
C ILE A 369 -13.58 14.57 10.97
N TRP A 370 -13.24 15.83 10.68
CA TRP A 370 -12.95 16.86 11.69
C TRP A 370 -13.94 18.03 11.69
N ASN A 371 -14.92 18.04 10.79
CA ASN A 371 -15.97 19.06 10.73
C ASN A 371 -17.35 18.55 11.16
N MET A 372 -17.51 17.23 11.35
CA MET A 372 -18.77 16.61 11.77
C MET A 372 -18.52 15.62 12.91
N THR A 373 -19.51 15.49 13.78
CA THR A 373 -19.50 14.46 14.82
C THR A 373 -19.63 13.06 14.20
N PRO A 374 -19.14 11.99 14.88
CA PRO A 374 -19.36 10.62 14.43
C PRO A 374 -20.83 10.27 14.21
N GLN A 375 -21.73 10.78 15.06
CA GLN A 375 -23.17 10.53 14.99
C GLN A 375 -23.77 11.08 13.70
N GLU A 376 -23.50 12.34 13.36
CA GLU A 376 -23.99 12.97 12.12
C GLU A 376 -23.46 12.25 10.87
N ARG A 377 -22.24 11.70 10.92
CA ARG A 377 -21.68 10.92 9.81
C ARG A 377 -22.33 9.54 9.69
N CYS A 378 -22.66 8.89 10.81
CA CYS A 378 -23.42 7.64 10.83
C CYS A 378 -24.83 7.84 10.25
N GLU A 379 -25.52 8.92 10.61
CA GLU A 379 -26.84 9.27 10.08
C GLU A 379 -26.83 9.49 8.56
N LYS A 380 -25.73 10.04 8.03
CA LYS A 380 -25.50 10.20 6.58
C LYS A 380 -25.01 8.92 5.89
N GLY A 381 -24.80 7.83 6.62
CA GLY A 381 -24.32 6.56 6.08
C GLY A 381 -22.84 6.54 5.67
N SER A 382 -22.04 7.54 6.06
CA SER A 382 -20.62 7.64 5.68
C SER A 382 -19.66 7.12 6.75
N CYS A 383 -20.17 6.75 7.92
CA CYS A 383 -19.38 6.26 9.06
C CYS A 383 -20.07 5.07 9.75
N ILE A 384 -19.25 4.15 10.28
CA ILE A 384 -19.67 3.13 11.25
C ILE A 384 -18.93 3.41 12.56
N ALA A 385 -19.65 3.77 13.62
CA ALA A 385 -19.09 4.06 14.94
C ALA A 385 -19.35 2.95 15.96
N GLY A 386 -18.61 2.98 17.07
CA GLY A 386 -18.81 2.07 18.21
C GLY A 386 -18.27 0.66 17.99
N LEU A 387 -17.31 0.51 17.09
CA LEU A 387 -16.67 -0.77 16.78
C LEU A 387 -15.69 -1.16 17.89
N ALA A 388 -15.77 -2.40 18.36
CA ALA A 388 -14.80 -2.99 19.27
C ALA A 388 -13.89 -3.94 18.50
N LEU A 389 -12.58 -3.80 18.69
CA LEU A 389 -11.60 -4.72 18.10
C LEU A 389 -11.67 -6.07 18.80
N ILE A 390 -11.82 -7.15 18.03
CA ILE A 390 -11.70 -8.53 18.46
C ILE A 390 -10.26 -8.99 18.23
N THR A 391 -9.62 -9.47 19.29
CA THR A 391 -8.30 -10.08 19.24
C THR A 391 -8.40 -11.62 19.27
N PRO A 392 -7.40 -12.35 18.75
CA PRO A 392 -6.16 -11.85 18.12
C PRO A 392 -6.38 -11.34 16.69
N ILE A 393 -5.50 -10.45 16.24
CA ILE A 393 -5.43 -10.00 14.85
C ILE A 393 -4.58 -10.97 14.02
N ARG A 394 -4.79 -11.00 12.71
CA ARG A 394 -4.00 -11.84 11.80
C ARG A 394 -3.04 -10.96 11.00
N ALA A 395 -1.74 -11.17 11.13
CA ALA A 395 -0.74 -10.56 10.26
C ALA A 395 -0.42 -11.50 9.08
N VAL A 396 -0.35 -10.96 7.87
CA VAL A 396 0.13 -11.66 6.67
C VAL A 396 0.98 -10.67 5.88
N ASP A 397 2.27 -10.99 5.73
CA ASP A 397 3.27 -10.05 5.21
C ASP A 397 3.22 -8.71 5.98
N ASP A 398 3.01 -7.59 5.27
CA ASP A 398 2.92 -6.24 5.85
C ASP A 398 1.46 -5.79 6.11
N LEU A 399 0.49 -6.70 6.03
CA LEU A 399 -0.92 -6.39 6.23
C LEU A 399 -1.45 -7.06 7.50
N TYR A 400 -2.24 -6.29 8.24
CA TYR A 400 -2.85 -6.70 9.49
C TYR A 400 -4.37 -6.73 9.31
N PHE A 401 -4.98 -7.88 9.55
CA PHE A 401 -6.41 -8.11 9.41
C PHE A 401 -7.07 -8.03 10.78
N HIS A 402 -7.85 -6.97 10.97
CA HIS A 402 -8.55 -6.64 12.20
C HIS A 402 -10.02 -7.01 12.09
N THR A 403 -10.53 -7.78 13.05
CA THR A 403 -11.95 -8.09 13.14
C THR A 403 -12.61 -7.13 14.11
N PHE A 404 -13.60 -6.39 13.65
CA PHE A 404 -14.37 -5.46 14.48
C PHE A 404 -15.79 -5.98 14.67
N ALA A 405 -16.31 -5.87 15.89
CA ALA A 405 -17.73 -6.11 16.19
C ALA A 405 -18.42 -4.83 16.65
N LEU A 406 -19.66 -4.63 16.22
CA LEU A 406 -20.54 -3.60 16.79
C LEU A 406 -20.87 -3.92 18.25
N ASP A 407 -20.61 -2.98 19.15
CA ASP A 407 -20.95 -3.15 20.56
C ASP A 407 -22.46 -3.04 20.81
N LYS A 408 -23.10 -4.16 21.16
CA LYS A 408 -24.54 -4.22 21.50
C LYS A 408 -24.87 -3.59 22.86
N LYS A 409 -23.90 -3.33 23.74
CA LYS A 409 -24.15 -2.86 25.12
C LYS A 409 -24.53 -1.38 25.22
N LEU A 410 -24.18 -0.57 24.22
CA LEU A 410 -24.56 0.85 24.16
C LEU A 410 -26.04 1.08 23.82
N GLN A 411 -26.78 0.04 23.38
CA GLN A 411 -28.23 0.15 23.15
C GLN A 411 -29.09 -0.05 24.40
N LYS A 412 -28.52 -0.49 25.54
CA LYS A 412 -29.32 -0.84 26.74
C LYS A 412 -29.08 0.04 27.98
N ASN A 413 -28.02 0.83 28.03
CA ASN A 413 -27.55 1.45 29.27
C ASN A 413 -27.57 2.99 29.29
N ASP A 414 -28.26 3.66 28.36
CA ASP A 414 -28.54 5.09 28.48
C ASP A 414 -29.97 5.29 29.00
N PRO A 415 -30.17 5.72 30.27
CA PRO A 415 -31.50 5.91 30.85
C PRO A 415 -32.31 7.04 30.19
N ASN A 416 -31.69 7.85 29.33
CA ASN A 416 -32.37 8.90 28.55
C ASN A 416 -32.79 8.44 27.14
N PHE A 417 -32.54 7.18 26.76
CA PHE A 417 -32.89 6.66 25.43
C PHE A 417 -34.36 6.24 25.29
N ASP A 418 -35.09 6.08 26.40
CA ASP A 418 -36.47 5.57 26.39
C ASP A 418 -37.56 6.66 26.20
N GLN A 419 -37.20 7.93 25.99
CA GLN A 419 -38.18 9.01 25.75
C GLN A 419 -38.23 9.57 24.32
N ILE A 420 -37.40 9.08 23.40
CA ILE A 420 -37.52 9.43 21.97
C ILE A 420 -37.97 8.19 21.22
N GLY A 421 -39.29 7.99 21.20
CA GLY A 421 -39.92 7.09 20.24
C GLY A 421 -39.54 7.50 18.82
N ALA A 422 -39.12 6.51 18.03
CA ALA A 422 -38.67 6.54 16.63
C ALA A 422 -37.15 6.65 16.41
N SER A 423 -36.47 5.49 16.36
CA SER A 423 -35.63 5.04 15.22
C SER A 423 -34.70 3.89 15.63
N ASN A 424 -35.25 2.68 15.77
CA ASN A 424 -34.48 1.43 15.92
C ASN A 424 -33.96 0.89 14.56
N THR A 425 -33.92 1.72 13.52
CA THR A 425 -33.67 1.30 12.13
C THR A 425 -32.32 1.73 11.56
N VAL A 426 -31.54 2.58 12.24
CA VAL A 426 -30.36 3.25 11.64
C VAL A 426 -29.04 2.48 11.85
N SER A 427 -28.92 1.64 12.88
CA SER A 427 -27.63 0.99 13.20
C SER A 427 -27.34 -0.28 12.38
N SER A 428 -28.38 -1.01 11.98
CA SER A 428 -28.23 -2.18 11.09
C SER A 428 -28.06 -1.76 9.62
N SER A 429 -28.63 -0.61 9.22
CA SER A 429 -28.51 -0.09 7.85
C SER A 429 -27.15 0.51 7.52
N ALA A 430 -26.41 1.03 8.51
CA ALA A 430 -25.09 1.62 8.29
C ALA A 430 -24.04 0.60 7.81
N MET A 431 -24.11 -0.65 8.28
CA MET A 431 -23.25 -1.74 7.78
C MET A 431 -23.64 -2.25 6.39
N ASP A 432 -24.83 -1.94 5.88
CA ASP A 432 -25.24 -2.26 4.51
C ASP A 432 -24.76 -1.22 3.49
N THR A 433 -24.33 -0.04 3.95
CA THR A 433 -23.77 1.01 3.08
C THR A 433 -22.35 0.68 2.62
N PHE A 434 -21.57 -0.02 3.45
CA PHE A 434 -20.18 -0.32 3.17
C PHE A 434 -20.01 -1.63 2.37
N GLN A 435 -19.20 -1.59 1.32
CA GLN A 435 -18.98 -2.73 0.42
C GLN A 435 -17.62 -3.42 0.65
N ILE A 436 -17.56 -4.72 0.33
CA ILE A 436 -16.29 -5.44 0.29
C ILE A 436 -15.36 -4.79 -0.74
N GLY A 437 -14.12 -4.55 -0.34
CA GLY A 437 -13.08 -3.88 -1.11
C GLY A 437 -13.10 -2.35 -0.99
N GLU A 438 -14.06 -1.77 -0.27
CA GLU A 438 -14.13 -0.32 -0.06
C GLU A 438 -12.97 0.18 0.81
N TYR A 439 -12.47 1.38 0.50
CA TYR A 439 -11.38 2.02 1.23
C TYR A 439 -11.93 2.82 2.41
N VAL A 440 -11.38 2.59 3.59
CA VAL A 440 -11.85 3.16 4.84
C VAL A 440 -10.73 3.78 5.66
N ILE A 441 -11.07 4.83 6.40
CA ILE A 441 -10.20 5.48 7.37
C ILE A 441 -10.66 5.07 8.76
N CYS A 442 -9.75 4.52 9.56
CA CYS A 442 -10.02 4.09 10.93
C CYS A 442 -9.60 5.18 11.91
N SER A 443 -10.52 5.54 12.81
CA SER A 443 -10.30 6.53 13.87
C SER A 443 -10.71 5.97 15.23
N THR A 444 -10.15 6.54 16.30
CA THR A 444 -10.61 6.38 17.68
C THR A 444 -11.30 7.67 18.14
N PRO A 445 -12.02 7.70 19.28
CA PRO A 445 -12.58 8.92 19.84
C PRO A 445 -11.55 10.03 20.06
N ASN A 446 -10.32 9.65 20.40
CA ASN A 446 -9.26 10.59 20.76
C ASN A 446 -8.35 10.95 19.59
N ARG A 447 -8.28 10.10 18.55
CA ARG A 447 -7.39 10.27 17.41
C ARG A 447 -8.04 9.88 16.10
N ILE A 448 -8.01 10.81 15.16
CA ILE A 448 -8.47 10.57 13.79
C ILE A 448 -7.41 9.82 12.98
N ALA A 449 -7.85 9.02 12.01
CA ALA A 449 -7.01 8.38 10.99
C ALA A 449 -5.77 7.64 11.55
N VAL A 450 -5.99 6.82 12.57
CA VAL A 450 -4.93 5.98 13.17
C VAL A 450 -4.44 4.89 12.21
N ALA A 451 -5.29 4.45 11.28
CA ALA A 451 -4.93 3.56 10.17
C ALA A 451 -5.86 3.80 8.97
N SER A 452 -5.42 3.34 7.79
CA SER A 452 -6.24 3.31 6.59
C SER A 452 -6.16 1.96 5.88
N GLY A 453 -7.23 1.55 5.21
CA GLY A 453 -7.32 0.17 4.78
C GLY A 453 -8.52 -0.17 3.92
N HIS A 454 -8.74 -1.46 3.71
CA HIS A 454 -9.83 -1.99 2.90
C HIS A 454 -10.70 -2.97 3.68
N ILE A 455 -12.00 -2.91 3.46
CA ILE A 455 -12.92 -3.94 3.97
C ILE A 455 -12.70 -5.24 3.20
N ILE A 456 -12.37 -6.31 3.91
CA ILE A 456 -12.06 -7.62 3.31
C ILE A 456 -13.27 -8.53 3.31
N SER A 457 -13.97 -8.60 4.44
CA SER A 457 -15.16 -9.44 4.56
C SER A 457 -16.12 -8.93 5.62
N ARG A 458 -17.37 -9.39 5.52
CA ARG A 458 -18.43 -9.08 6.47
C ARG A 458 -19.17 -10.36 6.84
N ALA A 459 -19.41 -10.57 8.13
CA ALA A 459 -20.19 -11.68 8.65
C ALA A 459 -21.11 -11.19 9.76
N GLY A 460 -22.40 -11.01 9.46
CA GLY A 460 -23.37 -10.50 10.44
C GLY A 460 -22.99 -9.10 10.94
N HIS A 461 -22.60 -9.01 12.22
CA HIS A 461 -22.18 -7.75 12.86
C HIS A 461 -20.65 -7.59 12.97
N GLU A 462 -19.91 -8.48 12.33
CA GLU A 462 -18.45 -8.47 12.30
C GLU A 462 -17.95 -7.99 10.94
N LEU A 463 -16.95 -7.11 10.97
CA LEU A 463 -16.23 -6.62 9.80
C LEU A 463 -14.76 -6.96 9.92
N VAL A 464 -14.20 -7.54 8.88
CA VAL A 464 -12.75 -7.73 8.76
C VAL A 464 -12.20 -6.64 7.86
N VAL A 465 -11.26 -5.87 8.38
CA VAL A 465 -10.60 -4.77 7.66
C VAL A 465 -9.10 -5.02 7.67
N SER A 466 -8.44 -4.87 6.53
CA SER A 466 -6.99 -4.94 6.43
C SER A 466 -6.38 -3.55 6.55
N PHE A 467 -5.44 -3.36 7.47
CA PHE A 467 -4.66 -2.12 7.64
C PHE A 467 -3.17 -2.36 7.41
N GLU A 468 -2.44 -1.27 7.18
CA GLU A 468 -0.97 -1.27 7.07
C GLU A 468 -0.22 -1.41 8.40
N ARG A 469 -0.92 -1.51 9.54
CA ARG A 469 -0.33 -1.57 10.89
C ARG A 469 -1.23 -2.28 11.89
N ASP A 470 -0.65 -2.80 12.97
CA ASP A 470 -1.44 -3.40 14.05
C ASP A 470 -2.01 -2.35 15.01
N LEU A 471 -3.34 -2.22 15.03
CA LEU A 471 -4.06 -1.41 16.01
C LEU A 471 -4.17 -2.07 17.39
N SER A 472 -3.96 -3.38 17.52
CA SER A 472 -4.12 -4.09 18.78
C SER A 472 -3.02 -3.76 19.81
N ALA A 473 -1.79 -3.50 19.35
CA ALA A 473 -0.68 -3.12 20.20
C ALA A 473 -0.93 -1.82 20.99
N ASN A 474 -1.45 -0.80 20.30
CA ASN A 474 -1.49 0.58 20.83
C ASN A 474 -2.89 1.08 21.17
N TYR A 475 -3.94 0.43 20.64
CA TYR A 475 -5.33 0.85 20.78
C TYR A 475 -6.22 -0.29 21.31
N SER A 476 -5.65 -1.27 22.01
CA SER A 476 -6.43 -2.33 22.67
C SER A 476 -7.45 -1.74 23.63
N GLY A 477 -8.71 -2.18 23.52
CA GLY A 477 -9.81 -1.72 24.35
C GLY A 477 -10.45 -0.40 23.92
N GLU A 478 -9.86 0.32 22.97
CA GLU A 478 -10.48 1.53 22.40
C GLU A 478 -11.74 1.19 21.59
N LYS A 479 -12.58 2.21 21.41
CA LYS A 479 -13.64 2.17 20.40
C LYS A 479 -13.12 2.70 19.08
N PHE A 480 -13.62 2.13 18.00
CA PHE A 480 -13.21 2.48 16.65
C PHE A 480 -14.40 3.00 15.84
N MET A 481 -14.03 3.83 14.86
CA MET A 481 -14.92 4.39 13.85
C MET A 481 -14.29 4.15 12.48
N LEU A 482 -15.08 3.73 11.51
CA LEU A 482 -14.66 3.55 10.13
C LEU A 482 -15.42 4.53 9.25
N ASP A 483 -14.69 5.35 8.50
CA ASP A 483 -15.24 6.33 7.56
C ASP A 483 -14.98 5.92 6.12
N GLN A 484 -16.00 6.05 5.27
CA GLN A 484 -15.82 5.91 3.82
C GLN A 484 -14.92 7.04 3.31
N SER A 485 -13.98 6.69 2.43
CA SER A 485 -13.15 7.67 1.75
C SER A 485 -13.02 7.32 0.28
N ALA A 486 -13.36 8.29 -0.58
CA ALA A 486 -13.11 8.17 -2.01
C ALA A 486 -11.60 8.02 -2.23
N SER A 487 -11.19 6.91 -2.86
CA SER A 487 -9.79 6.70 -3.18
C SER A 487 -9.34 7.72 -4.23
N TYR A 488 -8.48 8.67 -3.82
CA TYR A 488 -7.82 9.62 -4.73
C TYR A 488 -6.89 8.94 -5.75
N GLN A 489 -6.72 7.61 -5.67
CA GLN A 489 -5.80 6.87 -6.52
C GLN A 489 -6.18 6.93 -8.01
N SER A 490 -7.46 7.12 -8.37
CA SER A 490 -7.90 7.17 -9.78
C SER A 490 -7.38 8.41 -10.52
N THR A 491 -7.48 9.61 -9.94
CA THR A 491 -6.99 10.85 -10.56
C THR A 491 -5.48 10.82 -10.73
N GLY A 492 -4.74 10.46 -9.67
CA GLY A 492 -3.29 10.36 -9.73
C GLY A 492 -2.83 9.36 -10.80
N PHE A 493 -3.48 8.18 -10.86
CA PHE A 493 -3.20 7.18 -11.89
C PHE A 493 -3.45 7.70 -13.31
N ASN A 494 -4.57 8.41 -13.54
CA ASN A 494 -4.89 8.96 -14.85
C ASN A 494 -3.90 10.05 -15.29
N LEU A 495 -3.51 10.95 -14.38
CA LEU A 495 -2.48 11.97 -14.65
C LEU A 495 -1.11 11.33 -14.92
N CYS A 496 -0.75 10.27 -14.19
CA CYS A 496 0.46 9.51 -14.45
C CYS A 496 0.44 8.88 -15.86
N ASN A 497 -0.67 8.27 -16.29
CA ASN A 497 -0.79 7.72 -17.64
C ASN A 497 -0.62 8.78 -18.73
N LEU A 498 -1.18 9.98 -18.52
CA LEU A 498 -0.98 11.12 -19.41
C LEU A 498 0.49 11.57 -19.44
N ALA A 499 1.14 11.67 -18.28
CA ALA A 499 2.56 12.01 -18.19
C ALA A 499 3.45 10.94 -18.85
N MET A 500 3.10 9.65 -18.71
CA MET A 500 3.81 8.55 -19.36
C MET A 500 3.73 8.61 -20.88
N LEU A 501 2.62 9.11 -21.44
CA LEU A 501 2.46 9.32 -22.87
C LEU A 501 3.49 10.32 -23.43
N LEU A 502 4.03 11.22 -22.61
CA LEU A 502 5.04 12.20 -23.00
C LEU A 502 6.47 11.63 -23.02
N ARG A 503 6.70 10.42 -22.52
CA ARG A 503 8.05 9.84 -22.43
C ARG A 503 8.72 9.68 -23.79
N LYS A 504 10.05 9.76 -23.76
CA LYS A 504 10.95 9.53 -24.90
C LYS A 504 11.26 8.05 -25.04
N ASP A 505 10.29 7.28 -25.54
CA ASP A 505 10.45 5.88 -25.89
C ASP A 505 9.54 5.49 -27.07
N ASP A 506 9.84 4.36 -27.71
CA ASP A 506 9.14 3.89 -28.91
C ASP A 506 7.68 3.56 -28.61
N THR A 507 7.38 3.07 -27.40
CA THR A 507 6.01 2.71 -27.01
C THR A 507 5.15 3.96 -26.90
N SER A 508 5.60 4.97 -26.14
CA SER A 508 4.90 6.24 -26.02
C SER A 508 4.81 6.98 -27.35
N THR A 509 5.85 6.93 -28.19
CA THR A 509 5.81 7.51 -29.55
C THR A 509 4.76 6.84 -30.42
N ARG A 510 4.67 5.51 -30.40
CA ARG A 510 3.63 4.76 -31.11
C ARG A 510 2.23 5.10 -30.58
N LEU A 511 2.07 5.19 -29.26
CA LEU A 511 0.80 5.55 -28.63
C LEU A 511 0.36 6.97 -28.98
N ARG A 512 1.26 7.95 -28.99
CA ARG A 512 0.96 9.33 -29.43
C ARG A 512 0.51 9.36 -30.88
N ARG A 513 1.16 8.61 -31.78
CA ARG A 513 0.72 8.50 -33.19
C ARG A 513 -0.69 7.92 -33.32
N ILE A 514 -1.04 6.93 -32.50
CA ILE A 514 -2.37 6.29 -32.55
C ILE A 514 -3.43 7.19 -31.91
N ILE A 515 -3.17 7.75 -30.73
CA ILE A 515 -4.17 8.40 -29.88
C ILE A 515 -4.27 9.90 -30.19
N VAL A 516 -3.13 10.58 -30.35
CA VAL A 516 -3.06 12.03 -30.59
C VAL A 516 -3.15 12.31 -32.09
N ASP A 517 -2.26 11.74 -32.89
CA ASP A 517 -2.24 11.97 -34.34
C ASP A 517 -3.36 11.20 -35.09
N ARG A 518 -4.08 10.30 -34.40
CA ARG A 518 -5.19 9.50 -34.93
C ARG A 518 -4.84 8.73 -36.20
N VAL A 519 -3.61 8.23 -36.29
CA VAL A 519 -3.16 7.43 -37.43
C VAL A 519 -4.08 6.21 -37.62
N THR A 520 -4.53 5.97 -38.86
CA THR A 520 -5.43 4.87 -39.18
C THR A 520 -4.75 3.52 -38.96
N PRO A 521 -5.53 2.48 -38.56
CA PRO A 521 -4.95 1.18 -38.28
C PRO A 521 -4.50 0.46 -39.55
N SER A 522 -3.42 -0.30 -39.45
CA SER A 522 -2.85 -1.11 -40.53
C SER A 522 -3.14 -2.60 -40.31
N PHE A 523 -3.30 -3.34 -41.41
CA PHE A 523 -3.62 -4.76 -41.40
C PHE A 523 -2.73 -5.53 -42.38
N THR A 524 -2.34 -6.75 -42.04
CA THR A 524 -1.56 -7.65 -42.88
C THR A 524 -2.43 -8.71 -43.54
N ASP A 525 -2.21 -8.95 -44.82
CA ASP A 525 -2.81 -10.08 -45.52
C ASP A 525 -2.11 -11.40 -45.16
N GLY A 526 -2.84 -12.51 -45.28
CA GLY A 526 -2.23 -13.84 -45.21
C GLY A 526 -1.79 -14.30 -43.81
N ILE A 527 -2.41 -13.81 -42.73
CA ILE A 527 -2.04 -14.18 -41.34
C ILE A 527 -2.12 -15.68 -41.03
N LEU A 528 -2.92 -16.45 -41.78
CA LEU A 528 -3.07 -17.89 -41.57
C LEU A 528 -2.11 -18.66 -42.48
N SER A 529 -1.07 -19.24 -41.90
CA SER A 529 -0.23 -20.21 -42.59
C SER A 529 -1.00 -21.50 -42.88
N LYS A 530 -0.54 -22.28 -43.87
CA LYS A 530 -1.18 -23.56 -44.25
C LYS A 530 -1.34 -24.52 -43.06
N SER A 531 -0.42 -24.50 -42.09
CA SER A 531 -0.47 -25.34 -40.89
C SER A 531 -1.51 -24.89 -39.86
N ILE A 532 -1.84 -23.60 -39.80
CA ILE A 532 -2.76 -23.04 -38.79
C ILE A 532 -4.22 -23.05 -39.28
N ILE A 533 -4.45 -23.11 -40.61
CA ILE A 533 -5.79 -23.11 -41.21
C ILE A 533 -6.76 -24.14 -40.58
N PRO A 534 -6.38 -25.42 -40.35
CA PRO A 534 -7.28 -26.39 -39.71
C PRO A 534 -7.71 -25.95 -38.29
N ALA A 535 -6.75 -25.54 -37.46
CA ALA A 535 -7.02 -25.07 -36.10
C ALA A 535 -7.90 -23.80 -36.11
N ALA A 536 -7.58 -22.82 -36.96
CA ALA A 536 -8.37 -21.61 -37.11
C ALA A 536 -9.82 -21.91 -37.56
N LYS A 537 -10.02 -22.87 -38.47
CA LYS A 537 -11.36 -23.29 -38.89
C LYS A 537 -12.18 -23.88 -37.74
N GLU A 538 -11.58 -24.74 -36.92
CA GLU A 538 -12.25 -25.31 -35.74
C GLU A 538 -12.58 -24.24 -34.68
N ILE A 539 -11.64 -23.33 -34.39
CA ILE A 539 -11.86 -22.21 -33.45
C ILE A 539 -13.03 -21.33 -33.92
N LEU A 540 -13.06 -21.00 -35.20
CA LEU A 540 -14.05 -20.09 -35.79
C LEU A 540 -15.38 -20.78 -36.17
N LYS A 541 -15.49 -22.11 -36.04
CA LYS A 541 -16.65 -22.90 -36.49
C LYS A 541 -17.96 -22.41 -35.89
N HIS A 542 -17.96 -22.15 -34.58
CA HIS A 542 -19.13 -21.77 -33.79
C HIS A 542 -19.45 -20.27 -33.78
N LEU A 543 -18.62 -19.46 -34.45
CA LEU A 543 -18.86 -18.03 -34.60
C LEU A 543 -19.79 -17.77 -35.80
N ASN A 544 -20.61 -16.72 -35.75
CA ASN A 544 -21.34 -16.27 -36.93
C ASN A 544 -20.42 -15.53 -37.92
N ARG A 545 -20.91 -15.25 -39.14
CA ARG A 545 -20.14 -14.59 -40.21
C ARG A 545 -19.44 -13.30 -39.74
N PHE A 546 -20.13 -12.43 -39.01
CA PHE A 546 -19.60 -11.14 -38.56
C PHE A 546 -18.55 -11.31 -37.45
N GLN A 547 -18.77 -12.25 -36.53
CA GLN A 547 -17.81 -12.58 -35.48
C GLN A 547 -16.53 -13.18 -36.06
N LYS A 548 -16.62 -14.05 -37.07
CA LYS A 548 -15.44 -14.59 -37.79
C LYS A 548 -14.65 -13.47 -38.45
N GLN A 549 -15.34 -12.57 -39.15
CA GLN A 549 -14.70 -11.42 -39.80
C GLN A 549 -14.03 -10.50 -38.78
N ALA A 550 -14.67 -10.23 -37.65
CA ALA A 550 -14.12 -9.42 -36.57
C ALA A 550 -12.85 -10.05 -35.96
N ALA A 551 -12.88 -11.34 -35.65
CA ALA A 551 -11.73 -12.06 -35.10
C ALA A 551 -10.55 -12.10 -36.09
N LEU A 552 -10.81 -12.44 -37.36
CA LEU A 552 -9.76 -12.47 -38.39
C LEU A 552 -9.16 -11.07 -38.64
N LYS A 553 -9.99 -10.03 -38.69
CA LYS A 553 -9.52 -8.65 -38.88
C LYS A 553 -8.71 -8.14 -37.68
N ALA A 554 -9.12 -8.49 -36.47
CA ALA A 554 -8.37 -8.13 -35.27
C ALA A 554 -7.02 -8.85 -35.20
N ALA A 555 -6.98 -10.15 -35.53
CA ALA A 555 -5.74 -10.92 -35.61
C ALA A 555 -4.81 -10.45 -36.74
N ALA A 556 -5.34 -9.80 -37.77
CA ALA A 556 -4.57 -9.21 -38.87
C ALA A 556 -4.02 -7.81 -38.56
N SER A 557 -4.33 -7.22 -37.41
CA SER A 557 -3.90 -5.86 -37.09
C SER A 557 -2.44 -5.79 -36.67
N THR A 558 -1.70 -4.82 -37.22
CA THR A 558 -0.32 -4.52 -36.80
C THR A 558 -0.20 -3.28 -35.90
N SER A 559 -1.32 -2.61 -35.61
CA SER A 559 -1.36 -1.44 -34.75
C SER A 559 -2.48 -1.50 -33.70
N TYR A 560 -3.73 -1.33 -34.13
CA TYR A 560 -4.92 -1.47 -33.28
C TYR A 560 -6.14 -1.88 -34.10
N CYS A 561 -7.15 -2.45 -33.43
CA CYS A 561 -8.44 -2.78 -34.05
C CYS A 561 -9.59 -2.41 -33.12
N LEU A 562 -10.60 -1.72 -33.65
CA LEU A 562 -11.81 -1.35 -32.92
C LEU A 562 -12.96 -2.29 -33.32
N LEU A 563 -13.43 -3.09 -32.37
CA LEU A 563 -14.55 -4.01 -32.57
C LEU A 563 -15.83 -3.44 -31.93
N LYS A 564 -16.80 -3.04 -32.76
CA LYS A 564 -18.09 -2.53 -32.28
C LYS A 564 -19.03 -3.67 -31.91
N GLY A 565 -19.22 -3.91 -30.62
CA GLY A 565 -20.10 -4.96 -30.10
C GLY A 565 -21.45 -4.45 -29.59
N LEU A 566 -22.49 -4.49 -30.43
CA LEU A 566 -23.86 -4.13 -30.04
C LEU A 566 -24.40 -5.07 -28.91
N PRO A 567 -25.41 -4.64 -28.12
CA PRO A 567 -26.05 -5.52 -27.15
C PRO A 567 -26.51 -6.85 -27.76
N GLY A 568 -26.32 -7.96 -27.04
CA GLY A 568 -26.74 -9.30 -27.51
C GLY A 568 -25.90 -9.94 -28.64
N THR A 569 -24.93 -9.24 -29.24
CA THR A 569 -24.15 -9.77 -30.39
C THR A 569 -23.08 -10.82 -30.05
N GLY A 570 -23.05 -11.29 -28.80
CA GLY A 570 -22.07 -12.28 -28.35
C GLY A 570 -20.65 -11.75 -28.28
N LYS A 571 -20.44 -10.52 -27.79
CA LYS A 571 -19.12 -9.89 -27.58
C LYS A 571 -18.09 -10.83 -26.95
N THR A 572 -18.46 -11.44 -25.83
CA THR A 572 -17.60 -12.37 -25.09
C THR A 572 -17.24 -13.58 -25.96
N GLN A 573 -18.16 -14.08 -26.78
CA GLN A 573 -17.89 -15.18 -27.69
C GLN A 573 -16.89 -14.81 -28.79
N THR A 574 -16.99 -13.60 -29.33
CA THR A 574 -16.02 -13.06 -30.30
C THR A 574 -14.64 -12.91 -29.69
N ILE A 575 -14.56 -12.36 -28.46
CA ILE A 575 -13.29 -12.18 -27.74
C ILE A 575 -12.64 -13.53 -27.46
N VAL A 576 -13.39 -14.52 -26.97
CA VAL A 576 -12.88 -15.88 -26.75
C VAL A 576 -12.35 -16.49 -28.05
N GLY A 577 -13.09 -16.37 -29.15
CA GLY A 577 -12.62 -16.84 -30.46
C GLY A 577 -11.36 -16.13 -30.95
N LEU A 578 -11.25 -14.83 -30.72
CA LEU A 578 -10.06 -14.03 -31.04
C LEU A 578 -8.86 -14.44 -30.19
N ILE A 579 -9.03 -14.60 -28.87
CA ILE A 579 -7.96 -15.05 -27.97
C ILE A 579 -7.42 -16.39 -28.44
N ARG A 580 -8.30 -17.36 -28.69
CA ARG A 580 -7.92 -18.69 -29.20
C ARG A 580 -7.16 -18.61 -30.53
N LEU A 581 -7.60 -17.73 -31.43
CA LEU A 581 -6.93 -17.52 -32.72
C LEU A 581 -5.53 -16.92 -32.55
N LEU A 582 -5.38 -15.90 -31.70
CA LEU A 582 -4.09 -15.26 -31.42
C LEU A 582 -3.11 -16.23 -30.75
N LEU A 583 -3.58 -17.05 -29.80
CA LEU A 583 -2.75 -18.09 -29.18
C LEU A 583 -2.29 -19.13 -30.21
N ALA A 584 -3.17 -19.54 -31.14
CA ALA A 584 -2.81 -20.44 -32.23
C ALA A 584 -1.81 -19.83 -33.23
N LEU A 585 -1.72 -18.50 -33.30
CA LEU A 585 -0.72 -17.75 -34.06
C LEU A 585 0.60 -17.55 -33.27
N GLY A 586 0.66 -17.96 -32.00
CA GLY A 586 1.83 -17.82 -31.14
C GLY A 586 1.96 -16.45 -30.47
N GLU A 587 0.89 -15.65 -30.42
CA GLU A 587 0.90 -14.30 -29.85
C GLU A 587 0.63 -14.31 -28.34
N SER A 588 1.43 -13.57 -27.55
CA SER A 588 1.16 -13.33 -26.13
C SER A 588 0.03 -12.31 -25.94
N ILE A 589 -0.85 -12.52 -24.96
CA ILE A 589 -2.07 -11.71 -24.78
C ILE A 589 -2.14 -11.12 -23.37
N LEU A 590 -2.31 -9.81 -23.29
CA LEU A 590 -2.74 -9.12 -22.07
C LEU A 590 -4.22 -8.75 -22.20
N LEU A 591 -5.09 -9.34 -21.37
CA LEU A 591 -6.52 -9.06 -21.34
C LEU A 591 -6.85 -8.09 -20.19
N THR A 592 -7.44 -6.95 -20.53
CA THR A 592 -7.84 -5.92 -19.54
C THR A 592 -9.27 -5.44 -19.75
N SER A 593 -9.87 -4.92 -18.68
CA SER A 593 -11.16 -4.22 -18.72
C SER A 593 -11.29 -3.28 -17.53
N ASN A 594 -12.27 -2.37 -17.58
CA ASN A 594 -12.55 -1.45 -16.47
C ASN A 594 -13.14 -2.16 -15.24
N THR A 595 -13.82 -3.29 -15.42
CA THR A 595 -14.43 -4.06 -14.31
C THR A 595 -13.86 -5.46 -14.19
N HIS A 596 -13.73 -5.95 -12.95
CA HIS A 596 -13.31 -7.33 -12.67
C HIS A 596 -14.21 -8.35 -13.37
N SER A 597 -15.53 -8.16 -13.29
CA SER A 597 -16.53 -9.06 -13.88
C SER A 597 -16.41 -9.19 -15.40
N ALA A 598 -16.00 -8.13 -16.12
CA ALA A 598 -15.85 -8.21 -17.57
C ALA A 598 -14.68 -9.12 -17.97
N VAL A 599 -13.56 -9.06 -17.25
CA VAL A 599 -12.42 -9.96 -17.45
C VAL A 599 -12.81 -11.40 -17.09
N ASP A 600 -13.41 -11.57 -15.91
CA ASP A 600 -13.76 -12.89 -15.38
C ASP A 600 -14.76 -13.61 -16.30
N ASN A 601 -15.74 -12.90 -16.86
CA ASN A 601 -16.68 -13.45 -17.84
C ASN A 601 -16.03 -14.01 -19.10
N VAL A 602 -14.90 -13.43 -19.55
CA VAL A 602 -14.13 -13.94 -20.69
C VAL A 602 -13.34 -15.17 -20.27
N LEU A 603 -12.64 -15.10 -19.13
CA LEU A 603 -11.79 -16.18 -18.62
C LEU A 603 -12.59 -17.45 -18.28
N LYS A 604 -13.79 -17.32 -17.71
CA LYS A 604 -14.68 -18.48 -17.46
C LYS A 604 -15.04 -19.24 -18.73
N ARG A 605 -15.18 -18.53 -19.85
CA ARG A 605 -15.43 -19.16 -21.16
C ARG A 605 -14.18 -19.76 -21.78
N LEU A 606 -12.99 -19.48 -21.23
CA LEU A 606 -11.74 -20.11 -21.63
C LEU A 606 -11.45 -21.40 -20.85
N LEU A 607 -12.03 -21.57 -19.65
CA LEU A 607 -11.85 -22.77 -18.81
C LEU A 607 -12.08 -24.12 -19.52
N PRO A 608 -13.06 -24.27 -20.43
CA PRO A 608 -13.27 -25.54 -21.15
C PRO A 608 -12.13 -25.92 -22.13
N PHE A 609 -11.17 -25.02 -22.39
CA PHE A 609 -10.05 -25.25 -23.29
C PHE A 609 -8.78 -25.52 -22.48
N GLU A 610 -8.52 -26.79 -22.15
CA GLU A 610 -7.42 -27.22 -21.28
C GLU A 610 -6.02 -26.87 -21.83
N ASP A 611 -5.91 -26.65 -23.14
CA ASP A 611 -4.70 -26.21 -23.82
C ASP A 611 -4.34 -24.74 -23.55
N ILE A 612 -5.29 -23.95 -23.02
CA ILE A 612 -5.12 -22.53 -22.74
C ILE A 612 -4.79 -22.31 -21.27
N LYS A 613 -3.55 -21.88 -21.03
CA LYS A 613 -3.11 -21.41 -19.72
C LYS A 613 -3.22 -19.90 -19.63
N PHE A 614 -3.75 -19.40 -18.53
CA PHE A 614 -3.80 -17.96 -18.24
C PHE A 614 -3.56 -17.68 -16.76
N LEU A 615 -3.08 -16.46 -16.49
CA LEU A 615 -2.82 -15.93 -15.15
C LEU A 615 -3.77 -14.77 -14.88
N ARG A 616 -4.53 -14.80 -13.78
CA ARG A 616 -5.44 -13.74 -13.38
C ARG A 616 -4.82 -12.86 -12.29
N LEU A 617 -4.42 -11.64 -12.65
CA LEU A 617 -3.90 -10.65 -11.71
C LEU A 617 -5.03 -9.93 -10.97
N GLY A 618 -4.88 -9.64 -9.67
CA GLY A 618 -5.81 -8.84 -8.89
C GLY A 618 -6.08 -9.42 -7.49
N SER A 619 -6.77 -8.65 -6.65
CA SER A 619 -7.16 -9.13 -5.31
C SER A 619 -8.09 -10.34 -5.42
N ILE A 620 -7.75 -11.40 -4.67
CA ILE A 620 -8.47 -12.68 -4.65
C ILE A 620 -9.95 -12.53 -4.26
N ASP A 621 -10.27 -11.51 -3.48
CA ASP A 621 -11.64 -11.25 -3.00
C ASP A 621 -12.54 -10.65 -4.10
N ARG A 622 -11.93 -10.10 -5.16
CA ARG A 622 -12.63 -9.51 -6.31
C ARG A 622 -12.63 -10.40 -7.55
N ILE A 623 -12.07 -11.59 -7.46
CA ILE A 623 -12.00 -12.58 -8.54
C ILE A 623 -13.14 -13.59 -8.37
N ASP A 624 -13.83 -13.92 -9.46
CA ASP A 624 -14.86 -14.96 -9.50
C ASP A 624 -14.35 -16.28 -8.87
N PRO A 625 -15.14 -16.97 -8.02
CA PRO A 625 -14.72 -18.19 -7.33
C PRO A 625 -14.13 -19.27 -8.25
N ASP A 626 -14.70 -19.44 -9.45
CA ASP A 626 -14.25 -20.46 -10.42
C ASP A 626 -12.85 -20.14 -10.98
N LEU A 627 -12.40 -18.89 -10.86
CA LEU A 627 -11.11 -18.42 -11.37
C LEU A 627 -10.05 -18.27 -10.28
N LYS A 628 -10.40 -18.43 -9.00
CA LYS A 628 -9.43 -18.35 -7.88
C LYS A 628 -8.23 -19.28 -8.05
N PRO A 629 -8.36 -20.53 -8.55
CA PRO A 629 -7.21 -21.39 -8.81
C PRO A 629 -6.21 -20.83 -9.85
N HIS A 630 -6.65 -19.88 -10.68
CA HIS A 630 -5.84 -19.21 -11.70
C HIS A 630 -5.33 -17.83 -11.26
N ALA A 631 -5.63 -17.41 -10.02
CA ALA A 631 -5.19 -16.14 -9.49
C ALA A 631 -3.69 -16.16 -9.21
N GLU A 632 -3.00 -15.06 -9.52
CA GLU A 632 -1.56 -14.95 -9.30
C GLU A 632 -1.19 -15.23 -7.84
N SER A 633 -1.94 -14.68 -6.88
CA SER A 633 -1.66 -14.86 -5.46
C SER A 633 -1.73 -16.30 -4.96
N VAL A 634 -2.47 -17.16 -5.66
CA VAL A 634 -2.57 -18.59 -5.34
C VAL A 634 -1.43 -19.35 -6.01
N LEU A 635 -1.14 -19.03 -7.28
CA LEU A 635 -0.10 -19.70 -8.06
C LEU A 635 1.32 -19.36 -7.58
N THR A 636 1.51 -18.19 -6.95
CA THR A 636 2.80 -17.72 -6.43
C THR A 636 2.92 -17.85 -4.91
N GLU A 637 1.97 -18.48 -4.23
CA GLU A 637 1.91 -18.56 -2.76
C GLU A 637 3.19 -19.14 -2.14
N ASN A 638 3.81 -20.12 -2.82
CA ASN A 638 5.03 -20.80 -2.34
C ASN A 638 6.33 -20.28 -3.01
N CYS A 639 6.28 -19.14 -3.71
CA CYS A 639 7.46 -18.55 -4.34
C CYS A 639 8.25 -17.72 -3.32
N GLU A 640 9.40 -18.24 -2.90
CA GLU A 640 10.32 -17.58 -1.96
C GLU A 640 11.45 -16.82 -2.69
N THR A 641 11.55 -16.93 -4.01
CA THR A 641 12.62 -16.31 -4.80
C THR A 641 12.12 -15.66 -6.10
N PRO A 642 12.82 -14.63 -6.61
CA PRO A 642 12.50 -14.01 -7.91
C PRO A 642 12.56 -15.01 -9.08
N THR A 643 13.46 -16.00 -9.00
CA THR A 643 13.59 -17.06 -10.01
C THR A 643 12.35 -17.96 -10.03
N GLN A 644 11.84 -18.37 -8.87
CA GLN A 644 10.60 -19.15 -8.79
C GLN A 644 9.40 -18.36 -9.32
N LEU A 645 9.30 -17.05 -9.00
CA LEU A 645 8.28 -16.19 -9.61
C LEU A 645 8.39 -16.15 -11.14
N MET A 646 9.61 -15.98 -11.65
CA MET A 646 9.88 -15.98 -13.09
C MET A 646 9.49 -17.31 -13.74
N GLU A 647 9.81 -18.45 -13.11
CA GLU A 647 9.43 -19.78 -13.58
C GLU A 647 7.91 -19.93 -13.67
N VAL A 648 7.17 -19.49 -12.64
CA VAL A 648 5.70 -19.50 -12.66
C VAL A 648 5.17 -18.62 -13.78
N TYR A 649 5.64 -17.37 -13.90
CA TYR A 649 5.16 -16.46 -14.95
C TYR A 649 5.51 -16.94 -16.37
N ASN A 650 6.66 -17.58 -16.56
CA ASN A 650 7.06 -18.15 -17.84
C ASN A 650 6.16 -19.30 -18.29
N GLN A 651 5.46 -20.00 -17.38
CA GLN A 651 4.48 -21.02 -17.77
C GLN A 651 3.28 -20.46 -18.54
N PHE A 652 3.02 -19.16 -18.42
CA PHE A 652 1.93 -18.44 -19.09
C PHE A 652 2.41 -17.60 -20.27
N SER A 653 3.73 -17.52 -20.48
CA SER A 653 4.32 -16.90 -21.65
C SER A 653 4.36 -17.92 -22.80
N LEU A 654 3.95 -17.50 -24.00
CA LEU A 654 4.10 -18.31 -25.22
C LEU A 654 5.55 -18.36 -25.74
N ALA A 655 6.53 -17.95 -24.93
CA ALA A 655 7.95 -18.04 -25.25
C ALA A 655 8.48 -19.48 -25.24
N LYS A 656 7.96 -20.33 -26.12
CA LYS A 656 8.73 -21.45 -26.67
C LYS A 656 9.42 -20.96 -27.94
N GLY A 657 10.68 -20.55 -27.83
CA GLY A 657 11.59 -20.50 -28.98
C GLY A 657 11.83 -19.15 -29.67
N ARG A 658 12.01 -18.06 -28.93
CA ARG A 658 12.94 -17.01 -29.39
C ARG A 658 14.06 -16.93 -28.36
N ASP A 659 15.14 -17.65 -28.63
CA ASP A 659 16.40 -17.48 -27.91
C ASP A 659 16.74 -16.00 -27.91
N ILE A 660 16.85 -15.43 -26.71
CA ILE A 660 17.51 -14.16 -26.49
C ILE A 660 19.00 -14.47 -26.65
N GLN A 661 19.54 -14.17 -27.84
CA GLN A 661 20.97 -13.91 -28.00
C GLN A 661 21.32 -12.53 -27.48
#